data_AF-A0A3M1TMJ2-F1
#
_entry.id   AF-A0A3M1TMJ2-F1
#
_cell.length_a   1.000
_cell.length_b   1.000
_cell.length_c   1.000
_cell.angle_alpha   90.00
_cell.angle_beta   90.00
_cell.angle_gamma   90.00
#
_symmetry.space_group_name_H-M   'P 1'
#
loop_
_entity.id
_entity.type
_entity.pdbx_description
1 polymer ?
#
loop_
_entity_poly.entity_id
_entity_poly.type
_entity_poly.pdbx_seq_one_letter_code
_entity_poly.pdbx_strand_id
1 'polypeptide(L)'
;MQYVRLAVATALLVWLGALALGPLEPGKPLPWRWGMDFNGGSQLVYALNREKAKKLGLDEETLRARMELSRQRLRERIVSFQSEETRVALLGEDRILVEVPGVRDFQAVKRQIGKPQYLTVRGVDATSPEVETGKDWWVLPRSLRYLGKSVKLSEPGVRGEHIVFDRLGRIEPVGEGRYGFVLELTPEGQESCAEFTTRYAGRQICILLDDVPQDVLHVESGGLRNPQITTGSVEDARRLRRLLASGPLPLPFDLIAEKTVSPVLAAMRQSSLTAMGLGVALLVVFFAWTYLHRPYFLLVALASVALEVFLFLVVANKGWIRISLPQLAGLALLVGMSVDAFVLVFEHIERELEQRGGGLEDALAVVQRAFAREVGVIFWAATTTVATLGGLFFVEGLLHEYFVLLALGVAISLSAAIYLRLLMGVGFLARIGQRFSRDRPLNPWLSRLRRLDLLAAEPFFRRFYRVAVPLAVGVLVLFSAAGWVELGIDFRGGAQVVVKPERPVDTEVARRLADEVFAARCEVQASEDGQLTVRVPRLEESLASRADPGAAAPAAREAPEARFVARLREESGGEVTLIGVDLLGQAAALENVATSLLDSAWGLGVLFVLCALLYISLTVPLWVVLALVVDVVLVLALVVLWGLPVDFPLIAALLTFAGYSINDSIVVCHEIRAAGKPHMPEALRREDPKLPELVREAVRKGLEPVSSRVFLTSITTMLTMVPLLFCDGVLRTFGVVFVFGTALGTLSSVYIVGTNARDVVLGDTQLV
;
A
#
# COMPACT_ATOMS: atom_id res chain seq x y z
N MET A 1 -0.15 43.96 1.27
CA MET A 1 0.57 42.71 1.65
C MET A 1 -0.26 41.44 1.43
N GLN A 2 -1.55 41.38 1.81
CA GLN A 2 -2.41 40.19 1.59
C GLN A 2 -2.62 39.83 0.11
N TYR A 3 -2.90 40.82 -0.76
CA TYR A 3 -3.03 40.61 -2.21
C TYR A 3 -1.76 40.04 -2.86
N VAL A 4 -0.58 40.46 -2.40
CA VAL A 4 0.72 39.95 -2.88
C VAL A 4 0.91 38.49 -2.48
N ARG A 5 0.57 38.13 -1.23
CA ARG A 5 0.64 36.73 -0.75
C ARG A 5 -0.29 35.82 -1.53
N LEU A 6 -1.53 36.25 -1.81
CA LEU A 6 -2.47 35.48 -2.63
C LEU A 6 -1.98 35.37 -4.09
N ALA A 7 -1.49 36.46 -4.68
CA ALA A 7 -0.98 36.44 -6.05
C ALA A 7 0.22 35.48 -6.19
N VAL A 8 1.15 35.49 -5.23
CA VAL A 8 2.28 34.56 -5.18
C VAL A 8 1.81 33.11 -5.01
N ALA A 9 0.88 32.85 -4.09
CA ALA A 9 0.35 31.51 -3.86
C ALA A 9 -0.41 30.96 -5.10
N THR A 10 -1.24 31.79 -5.72
CA THR A 10 -1.96 31.42 -6.95
C THR A 10 -0.99 31.23 -8.12
N ALA A 11 0.02 32.08 -8.27
CA ALA A 11 1.06 31.91 -9.29
C ALA A 11 1.85 30.61 -9.08
N LEU A 12 2.19 30.26 -7.83
CA LEU A 12 2.82 28.98 -7.49
C LEU A 12 1.93 27.79 -7.84
N LEU A 13 0.63 27.83 -7.51
CA LEU A 13 -0.32 26.76 -7.87
C LEU A 13 -0.48 26.60 -9.38
N VAL A 14 -0.61 27.72 -10.11
CA VAL A 14 -0.70 27.71 -11.58
C VAL A 14 0.60 27.21 -12.19
N TRP A 15 1.76 27.62 -11.66
CA TRP A 15 3.07 27.16 -12.12
C TRP A 15 3.27 25.67 -11.85
N LEU A 16 2.95 25.18 -10.64
CA LEU A 16 2.97 23.76 -10.30
C LEU A 16 2.03 22.95 -11.22
N GLY A 17 0.83 23.48 -11.47
CA GLY A 17 -0.12 22.91 -12.42
C GLY A 17 0.43 22.78 -13.84
N ALA A 18 0.97 23.87 -14.37
CA ALA A 18 1.54 23.93 -15.71
C ALA A 18 2.75 23.00 -15.88
N LEU A 19 3.62 22.92 -14.87
CA LEU A 19 4.77 22.03 -14.87
C LEU A 19 4.39 20.55 -14.75
N ALA A 20 3.25 20.25 -14.13
CA ALA A 20 2.86 18.90 -13.80
C ALA A 20 1.98 18.26 -14.85
N LEU A 21 0.99 18.95 -15.40
CA LEU A 21 0.03 18.36 -16.34
C LEU A 21 0.63 18.13 -17.73
N GLY A 22 1.67 18.89 -18.13
CA GLY A 22 2.17 18.86 -19.51
C GLY A 22 1.04 19.13 -20.53
N PRO A 23 1.28 18.95 -21.83
CA PRO A 23 0.17 18.85 -22.77
C PRO A 23 -0.60 17.55 -22.52
N LEU A 24 -1.76 17.65 -21.88
CA LEU A 24 -2.74 16.55 -21.81
C LEU A 24 -3.22 16.25 -23.23
N GLU A 25 -2.60 15.27 -23.89
CA GLU A 25 -3.06 14.80 -25.19
C GLU A 25 -4.35 13.98 -25.02
N PRO A 26 -5.47 14.37 -25.66
CA PRO A 26 -6.70 13.60 -25.62
C PRO A 26 -6.45 12.17 -26.12
N GLY A 27 -6.80 11.17 -25.29
CA GLY A 27 -6.73 9.75 -25.66
C GLY A 27 -5.48 8.99 -25.20
N LYS A 28 -4.48 9.64 -24.59
CA LYS A 28 -3.39 8.91 -23.90
C LYS A 28 -3.83 8.48 -22.49
N PRO A 29 -3.45 7.27 -22.05
CA PRO A 29 -3.69 6.85 -20.67
C PRO A 29 -2.97 7.81 -19.70
N LEU A 30 -3.61 8.08 -18.56
CA LEU A 30 -3.00 8.88 -17.49
C LEU A 30 -1.63 8.28 -17.13
N PRO A 31 -0.54 9.08 -17.10
CA PRO A 31 0.81 8.58 -16.83
C PRO A 31 1.03 8.33 -15.33
N TRP A 32 0.03 7.74 -14.67
CA TRP A 32 0.10 7.38 -13.25
C TRP A 32 0.79 6.03 -13.12
N ARG A 33 1.61 5.90 -12.08
CA ARG A 33 2.21 4.62 -11.74
C ARG A 33 1.18 3.78 -11.01
N TRP A 34 0.70 2.72 -11.66
CA TRP A 34 -0.30 1.83 -11.10
C TRP A 34 0.37 0.67 -10.36
N GLY A 35 -0.12 0.35 -9.17
CA GLY A 35 0.36 -0.80 -8.41
C GLY A 35 0.01 -2.14 -9.08
N MET A 36 0.62 -3.21 -8.58
CA MET A 36 0.44 -4.56 -9.12
C MET A 36 -1.01 -5.03 -9.12
N ASP A 37 -1.83 -4.58 -8.16
CA ASP A 37 -3.27 -4.89 -8.12
C ASP A 37 -4.01 -4.42 -9.38
N PHE A 38 -3.52 -3.38 -10.07
CA PHE A 38 -4.12 -2.84 -11.29
C PHE A 38 -3.37 -3.18 -12.56
N ASN A 39 -2.09 -3.54 -12.51
CA ASN A 39 -1.32 -3.90 -13.70
C ASN A 39 -1.15 -5.43 -13.85
N GLY A 40 -1.52 -6.19 -12.82
CA GLY A 40 -1.07 -7.56 -12.65
C GLY A 40 0.45 -7.64 -12.43
N GLY A 41 0.94 -8.85 -12.24
CA GLY A 41 2.37 -9.13 -12.11
C GLY A 41 2.67 -9.99 -10.88
N SER A 42 3.95 -10.01 -10.51
CA SER A 42 4.45 -10.87 -9.44
C SER A 42 5.32 -10.12 -8.45
N GLN A 43 5.06 -10.38 -7.19
CA GLN A 43 5.89 -10.03 -6.06
C GLN A 43 6.45 -11.31 -5.45
N LEU A 44 7.77 -11.38 -5.29
CA LEU A 44 8.47 -12.55 -4.75
C LEU A 44 9.40 -12.06 -3.65
N VAL A 45 9.36 -12.73 -2.49
CA VAL A 45 10.27 -12.45 -1.38
C VAL A 45 11.15 -13.67 -1.16
N TYR A 46 12.44 -13.46 -1.35
CA TYR A 46 13.48 -14.46 -1.16
C TYR A 46 14.19 -14.19 0.17
N ALA A 47 14.27 -15.18 1.05
CA ALA A 47 15.04 -15.11 2.29
C ALA A 47 16.33 -15.90 2.16
N LEU A 48 17.39 -15.38 2.76
CA LEU A 48 18.67 -16.07 2.88
C LEU A 48 18.49 -17.39 3.62
N ASN A 49 18.89 -18.49 2.99
CA ASN A 49 18.95 -19.77 3.67
C ASN A 49 20.15 -19.76 4.65
N ARG A 50 19.88 -19.41 5.91
CA ARG A 50 20.92 -19.25 6.95
C ARG A 50 21.72 -20.54 7.19
N GLU A 51 21.11 -21.72 7.05
CA GLU A 51 21.81 -22.99 7.23
C GLU A 51 22.84 -23.23 6.13
N LYS A 52 22.45 -23.03 4.87
CA LYS A 52 23.35 -23.14 3.72
C LYS A 52 24.39 -22.00 3.73
N ALA A 53 24.00 -20.79 4.15
CA ALA A 53 24.91 -19.65 4.24
C ALA A 53 25.98 -19.83 5.32
N LYS A 54 25.64 -20.41 6.48
CA LYS A 54 26.63 -20.73 7.53
C LYS A 54 27.75 -21.65 7.04
N LYS A 55 27.45 -22.57 6.11
CA LYS A 55 28.46 -23.45 5.50
C LYS A 55 29.50 -22.67 4.66
N LEU A 56 29.20 -21.44 4.26
CA LEU A 56 30.13 -20.59 3.52
C LEU A 56 31.13 -19.85 4.44
N GLY A 57 30.92 -19.87 5.77
CA GLY A 57 31.87 -19.30 6.75
C GLY A 57 32.14 -17.80 6.58
N LEU A 58 31.13 -17.03 6.16
CA LEU A 58 31.28 -15.60 5.86
C LEU A 58 31.13 -14.74 7.12
N ASP A 59 31.96 -13.70 7.22
CA ASP A 59 31.80 -12.58 8.15
C ASP A 59 30.62 -11.67 7.76
N GLU A 60 30.13 -10.84 8.68
CA GLU A 60 28.96 -9.99 8.43
C GLU A 60 29.18 -8.93 7.34
N GLU A 61 30.39 -8.39 7.22
CA GLU A 61 30.70 -7.38 6.21
C GLU A 61 30.66 -8.01 4.80
N THR A 62 31.29 -9.18 4.64
CA THR A 62 31.20 -9.96 3.39
C THR A 62 29.77 -10.42 3.11
N LEU A 63 29.00 -10.79 4.14
CA LEU A 63 27.60 -11.18 3.96
C LEU A 63 26.77 -10.03 3.39
N ARG A 64 26.89 -8.83 3.95
CA ARG A 64 26.21 -7.62 3.45
C ARG A 64 26.62 -7.28 2.02
N ALA A 65 27.92 -7.34 1.71
CA ALA A 65 28.41 -7.14 0.34
C ALA A 65 27.82 -8.16 -0.65
N ARG A 66 27.72 -9.44 -0.24
CA ARG A 66 27.12 -10.50 -1.06
C ARG A 66 25.60 -10.40 -1.17
N MET A 67 24.90 -9.89 -0.15
CA MET A 67 23.48 -9.57 -0.23
C MET A 67 23.22 -8.49 -1.28
N GLU A 68 24.03 -7.41 -1.27
CA GLU A 68 23.91 -6.33 -2.25
C GLU A 68 24.25 -6.82 -3.68
N LEU A 69 25.27 -7.67 -3.80
CA LEU A 69 25.58 -8.33 -5.07
C LEU A 69 24.45 -9.23 -5.55
N SER A 70 23.80 -9.99 -4.65
CA SER A 70 22.64 -10.82 -4.97
C SER A 70 21.48 -9.97 -5.50
N ARG A 71 21.21 -8.84 -4.85
CA ARG A 71 20.20 -7.86 -5.28
C ARG A 71 20.48 -7.33 -6.68
N GLN A 72 21.73 -6.95 -6.96
CA GLN A 72 22.14 -6.47 -8.28
C GLN A 72 21.99 -7.56 -9.36
N ARG A 73 22.41 -8.80 -9.05
CA ARG A 73 22.26 -9.94 -9.97
C ARG A 73 20.80 -10.24 -10.28
N LEU A 74 19.94 -10.28 -9.26
CA LEU A 74 18.51 -10.44 -9.44
C LEU A 74 17.91 -9.33 -10.32
N ARG A 75 18.33 -8.08 -10.10
CA ARG A 75 17.91 -6.95 -10.94
C ARG A 75 18.25 -7.17 -12.41
N GLU A 76 19.49 -7.59 -12.72
CA GLU A 76 19.89 -7.87 -14.11
C GLU A 76 19.10 -9.05 -14.74
N ARG A 77 18.71 -10.06 -13.96
CA ARG A 77 17.84 -11.16 -14.46
C ARG A 77 16.49 -10.62 -14.91
N ILE A 78 15.93 -9.68 -14.15
CA ILE A 78 14.56 -9.20 -14.31
C ILE A 78 14.45 -8.19 -15.46
N VAL A 79 15.51 -7.46 -15.79
CA VAL A 79 15.55 -6.51 -16.92
C VAL A 79 15.10 -7.14 -18.24
N SER A 80 15.27 -8.46 -18.40
CA SER A 80 14.81 -9.19 -19.59
C SER A 80 13.29 -9.22 -19.79
N PHE A 81 12.50 -9.03 -18.73
CA PHE A 81 11.03 -9.02 -18.80
C PHE A 81 10.46 -7.70 -19.34
N GLN A 82 11.31 -6.70 -19.65
CA GLN A 82 10.92 -5.41 -20.23
C GLN A 82 9.80 -4.69 -19.48
N SER A 83 9.68 -4.92 -18.17
CA SER A 83 8.78 -4.16 -17.32
C SER A 83 9.49 -2.88 -16.87
N GLU A 84 8.91 -1.73 -17.18
CA GLU A 84 9.51 -0.41 -16.90
C GLU A 84 9.57 -0.08 -15.39
N GLU A 85 8.84 -0.83 -14.56
CA GLU A 85 8.63 -0.53 -13.13
C GLU A 85 9.10 -1.66 -12.20
N THR A 86 10.05 -2.48 -12.62
CA THR A 86 10.58 -3.58 -11.78
C THR A 86 11.36 -3.04 -10.58
N ARG A 87 11.06 -3.55 -9.38
CA ARG A 87 11.75 -3.17 -8.14
C ARG A 87 12.47 -4.37 -7.55
N VAL A 88 13.74 -4.20 -7.23
CA VAL A 88 14.52 -5.17 -6.45
C VAL A 88 15.14 -4.45 -5.26
N ALA A 89 14.66 -4.77 -4.06
CA ALA A 89 15.03 -4.11 -2.82
C ALA A 89 15.45 -5.14 -1.76
N LEU A 90 16.39 -4.77 -0.90
CA LEU A 90 16.63 -5.55 0.32
C LEU A 90 15.49 -5.28 1.29
N LEU A 91 15.03 -6.32 1.98
CA LEU A 91 14.10 -6.22 3.10
C LEU A 91 14.87 -6.61 4.35
N GLY A 92 15.17 -5.65 5.22
CA GLY A 92 16.05 -5.88 6.36
C GLY A 92 17.44 -6.35 5.92
N GLU A 93 18.02 -7.30 6.67
CA GLU A 93 19.40 -7.76 6.44
C GLU A 93 19.50 -9.07 5.64
N ASP A 94 18.41 -9.83 5.52
CA ASP A 94 18.46 -11.21 5.01
C ASP A 94 17.43 -11.56 3.93
N ARG A 95 16.68 -10.58 3.41
CA ARG A 95 15.66 -10.81 2.38
C ARG A 95 15.83 -9.90 1.17
N ILE A 96 15.32 -10.37 0.05
CA ILE A 96 15.25 -9.63 -1.21
C ILE A 96 13.81 -9.66 -1.72
N LEU A 97 13.21 -8.49 -1.85
CA LEU A 97 11.95 -8.25 -2.53
C LEU A 97 12.21 -8.09 -4.03
N VAL A 98 11.45 -8.83 -4.83
CA VAL A 98 11.40 -8.70 -6.28
C VAL A 98 9.96 -8.42 -6.72
N GLU A 99 9.73 -7.27 -7.33
CA GLU A 99 8.45 -6.88 -7.93
C GLU A 99 8.61 -6.76 -9.44
N VAL A 100 7.76 -7.46 -10.18
CA VAL A 100 7.73 -7.44 -11.64
C VAL A 100 6.30 -7.16 -12.11
N PRO A 101 5.88 -5.87 -12.13
CA PRO A 101 4.53 -5.49 -12.55
C PRO A 101 4.33 -5.70 -14.05
N GLY A 102 3.09 -5.98 -14.47
CA GLY A 102 2.68 -6.05 -15.87
C GLY A 102 3.04 -7.35 -16.60
N VAL A 103 3.63 -8.34 -15.93
CA VAL A 103 3.98 -9.62 -16.55
C VAL A 103 2.79 -10.57 -16.56
N ARG A 104 2.51 -11.15 -17.75
CA ARG A 104 1.41 -12.11 -17.94
C ARG A 104 1.78 -13.54 -17.55
N ASP A 105 3.01 -13.96 -17.86
CA ASP A 105 3.53 -15.30 -17.48
C ASP A 105 4.44 -15.19 -16.26
N PHE A 106 3.82 -15.13 -15.09
CA PHE A 106 4.54 -15.08 -13.82
C PHE A 106 5.31 -16.35 -13.49
N GLN A 107 4.89 -17.50 -14.03
CA GLN A 107 5.63 -18.75 -13.85
C GLN A 107 6.96 -18.71 -14.60
N ALA A 108 7.05 -18.00 -15.73
CA ALA A 108 8.33 -17.68 -16.36
C ALA A 108 9.23 -16.81 -15.47
N VAL A 109 8.67 -15.79 -14.80
CA VAL A 109 9.39 -14.92 -13.85
C VAL A 109 10.01 -15.74 -12.72
N LYS A 110 9.21 -16.58 -12.07
CA LYS A 110 9.66 -17.47 -10.99
C LYS A 110 10.73 -18.44 -11.46
N ARG A 111 10.56 -19.07 -12.62
CA ARG A 111 11.55 -19.99 -13.21
C ARG A 111 12.87 -19.31 -13.55
N GLN A 112 12.85 -18.04 -13.96
CA GLN A 112 14.07 -17.33 -14.33
C GLN A 112 14.83 -16.78 -13.12
N ILE A 113 14.09 -16.35 -12.08
CA ILE A 113 14.69 -15.85 -10.84
C ILE A 113 15.22 -17.00 -9.97
N GLY A 114 14.43 -18.06 -9.81
CA GLY A 114 14.72 -19.18 -8.90
C GLY A 114 15.74 -20.19 -9.43
N LYS A 115 16.12 -20.14 -10.71
CA LYS A 115 17.16 -21.02 -11.23
C LYS A 115 18.53 -20.62 -10.65
N PRO A 116 19.30 -21.56 -10.07
CA PRO A 116 20.75 -21.34 -9.98
C PRO A 116 21.25 -21.07 -11.40
N GLN A 117 22.26 -20.23 -11.61
CA GLN A 117 22.77 -19.93 -12.95
C GLN A 117 24.17 -20.54 -13.10
N TYR A 118 24.21 -21.85 -13.25
CA TYR A 118 25.46 -22.56 -13.51
C TYR A 118 25.88 -22.33 -14.96
N LEU A 119 26.75 -21.34 -15.15
CA LEU A 119 27.34 -21.11 -16.46
C LEU A 119 28.44 -22.14 -16.71
N THR A 120 28.38 -22.83 -17.83
CA THR A 120 29.49 -23.66 -18.32
C THR A 120 29.75 -23.38 -19.79
N VAL A 121 31.02 -23.31 -20.15
CA VAL A 121 31.47 -23.26 -21.55
C VAL A 121 32.06 -24.62 -21.87
N ARG A 122 31.48 -25.29 -22.88
CA ARG A 122 31.86 -26.63 -23.31
C ARG A 122 32.23 -26.63 -24.78
N GLY A 123 33.16 -27.48 -25.17
CA GLY A 123 33.53 -27.66 -26.56
C GLY A 123 32.50 -28.49 -27.30
N VAL A 124 32.29 -28.20 -28.59
CA VAL A 124 31.42 -29.00 -29.45
C VAL A 124 32.27 -30.09 -30.10
N ASP A 125 32.12 -31.33 -29.63
CA ASP A 125 32.90 -32.47 -30.13
C ASP A 125 32.25 -33.12 -31.36
N ALA A 126 30.92 -33.13 -31.44
CA ALA A 126 30.18 -33.63 -32.60
C ALA A 126 28.85 -32.89 -32.78
N THR A 127 28.35 -32.86 -34.01
CA THR A 127 27.00 -32.34 -34.35
C THR A 127 26.24 -33.42 -35.10
N SER A 128 25.01 -33.70 -34.66
CA SER A 128 24.08 -34.59 -35.35
C SER A 128 22.94 -33.76 -35.94
N PRO A 129 22.59 -33.95 -37.23
CA PRO A 129 21.43 -33.31 -37.85
C PRO A 129 20.10 -33.87 -37.32
N GLU A 130 20.11 -35.01 -36.64
CA GLU A 130 18.95 -35.63 -36.01
C GLU A 130 18.88 -35.27 -34.51
N VAL A 131 17.68 -35.41 -33.93
CA VAL A 131 17.46 -35.20 -32.51
C VAL A 131 17.92 -36.45 -31.76
N GLU A 132 19.15 -36.42 -31.25
CA GLU A 132 19.74 -37.45 -30.41
C GLU A 132 19.64 -37.02 -28.95
N THR A 133 19.06 -37.88 -28.12
CA THR A 133 18.97 -37.67 -26.66
C THR A 133 19.82 -38.72 -25.95
N GLY A 134 20.86 -38.27 -25.23
CA GLY A 134 21.77 -39.12 -24.48
C GLY A 134 22.53 -38.29 -23.43
N LYS A 135 23.33 -38.96 -22.58
CA LYS A 135 24.01 -38.32 -21.43
C LYS A 135 24.93 -37.14 -21.81
N ASP A 136 25.44 -37.15 -23.04
CA ASP A 136 26.38 -36.15 -23.56
C ASP A 136 25.81 -35.34 -24.75
N TRP A 137 24.51 -35.47 -25.06
CA TRP A 137 23.88 -34.82 -26.20
C TRP A 137 22.87 -33.75 -25.76
N TRP A 138 23.01 -32.55 -26.30
CA TRP A 138 22.10 -31.43 -26.06
C TRP A 138 21.40 -31.01 -27.35
N VAL A 139 20.09 -30.78 -27.26
CA VAL A 139 19.29 -30.26 -28.37
C VAL A 139 19.37 -28.73 -28.36
N LEU A 140 19.78 -28.15 -29.49
CA LEU A 140 19.88 -26.70 -29.61
C LEU A 140 18.48 -26.06 -29.75
N PRO A 141 18.18 -24.98 -29.00
CA PRO A 141 16.94 -24.24 -29.15
C PRO A 141 16.72 -23.76 -30.58
N ARG A 142 15.48 -23.76 -31.05
CA ARG A 142 15.10 -23.28 -32.39
C ARG A 142 15.43 -21.80 -32.63
N SER A 143 15.65 -21.04 -31.56
CA SER A 143 16.07 -19.63 -31.62
C SER A 143 17.56 -19.44 -31.96
N LEU A 144 18.37 -20.49 -31.92
CA LEU A 144 19.78 -20.41 -32.31
C LEU A 144 19.93 -20.66 -33.81
N ARG A 145 21.00 -20.11 -34.40
CA ARG A 145 21.34 -20.22 -35.83
C ARG A 145 21.43 -21.67 -36.34
N TYR A 146 21.48 -22.64 -35.43
CA TYR A 146 21.61 -24.08 -35.66
C TYR A 146 20.30 -24.79 -35.31
N LEU A 147 19.26 -24.60 -36.13
CA LEU A 147 17.91 -25.14 -35.95
C LEU A 147 17.90 -26.67 -35.78
N GLY A 148 17.43 -27.15 -34.62
CA GLY A 148 17.00 -28.54 -34.42
C GLY A 148 18.11 -29.61 -34.39
N LYS A 149 19.38 -29.21 -34.37
CA LYS A 149 20.53 -30.12 -34.31
C LYS A 149 20.86 -30.51 -32.87
N SER A 150 21.43 -31.70 -32.71
CA SER A 150 21.99 -32.14 -31.44
C SER A 150 23.49 -31.90 -31.44
N VAL A 151 24.04 -31.42 -30.32
CA VAL A 151 25.49 -31.26 -30.12
C VAL A 151 25.97 -32.18 -29.03
N LYS A 152 27.07 -32.88 -29.30
CA LYS A 152 27.83 -33.58 -28.27
C LYS A 152 28.83 -32.61 -27.66
N LEU A 153 28.74 -32.42 -26.35
CA LEU A 153 29.56 -31.43 -25.64
C LEU A 153 30.61 -32.09 -24.76
N SER A 154 31.78 -31.46 -24.68
CA SER A 154 32.89 -31.88 -23.83
C SER A 154 32.62 -31.65 -22.33
N GLU A 155 33.58 -32.01 -21.50
CA GLU A 155 33.62 -31.49 -20.12
C GLU A 155 33.75 -29.95 -20.10
N PRO A 156 33.26 -29.27 -19.05
CA PRO A 156 33.33 -27.82 -18.92
C PRO A 156 34.77 -27.31 -18.90
N GLY A 157 35.15 -26.47 -19.86
CA GLY A 157 36.46 -25.82 -19.93
C GLY A 157 36.53 -24.50 -19.18
N VAL A 158 35.41 -23.77 -19.10
CA VAL A 158 35.26 -22.59 -18.25
C VAL A 158 33.95 -22.72 -17.49
N ARG A 159 33.99 -22.44 -16.18
CA ARG A 159 32.83 -22.48 -15.28
C ARG A 159 32.49 -21.08 -14.81
N GLY A 160 31.27 -20.87 -14.33
CA GLY A 160 30.86 -19.57 -13.79
C GLY A 160 31.76 -19.05 -12.66
N GLU A 161 32.34 -19.95 -11.85
CA GLU A 161 33.31 -19.60 -10.78
C GLU A 161 34.58 -18.93 -11.30
N HIS A 162 34.93 -19.16 -12.57
CA HIS A 162 36.09 -18.59 -13.24
C HIS A 162 35.83 -17.15 -13.74
N ILE A 163 34.59 -16.67 -13.72
CA ILE A 163 34.18 -15.40 -14.35
C ILE A 163 33.95 -14.31 -13.30
N VAL A 164 34.52 -13.14 -13.55
CA VAL A 164 34.25 -11.92 -12.77
C VAL A 164 33.07 -11.17 -13.40
N PHE A 165 31.85 -11.64 -13.11
CA PHE A 165 30.62 -11.15 -13.74
C PHE A 165 30.38 -9.64 -13.62
N ASP A 166 30.92 -9.00 -12.58
CA ASP A 166 30.73 -7.57 -12.32
C ASP A 166 31.67 -6.66 -13.13
N ARG A 167 32.62 -7.26 -13.86
CA ARG A 167 33.62 -6.54 -14.68
C ARG A 167 33.60 -6.96 -16.14
N LEU A 168 32.44 -7.37 -16.65
CA LEU A 168 32.29 -7.60 -18.09
C LEU A 168 32.56 -6.32 -18.87
N GLY A 169 33.35 -6.45 -19.94
CA GLY A 169 33.75 -5.33 -20.80
C GLY A 169 32.56 -4.57 -21.38
N ARG A 170 32.83 -3.34 -21.85
CA ARG A 170 31.85 -2.57 -22.60
C ARG A 170 31.62 -3.23 -23.97
N ILE A 171 30.43 -3.02 -24.52
CA ILE A 171 30.11 -3.49 -25.87
C ILE A 171 30.75 -2.53 -26.85
N GLU A 172 31.65 -3.06 -27.66
CA GLU A 172 32.43 -2.31 -28.63
C GLU A 172 32.25 -2.91 -30.03
N PRO A 173 32.30 -2.08 -31.08
CA PRO A 173 32.32 -2.58 -32.45
C PRO A 173 33.65 -3.29 -32.74
N VAL A 174 33.57 -4.52 -33.25
CA VAL A 174 34.74 -5.36 -33.58
C VAL A 174 34.97 -5.42 -35.10
N GLY A 175 34.03 -4.90 -35.88
CA GLY A 175 34.07 -4.82 -37.34
C GLY A 175 32.72 -4.38 -37.90
N GLU A 176 32.57 -4.40 -39.23
CA GLU A 176 31.29 -4.05 -39.87
C GLU A 176 30.17 -4.98 -39.39
N GLY A 177 29.18 -4.40 -38.71
CA GLY A 177 28.01 -5.10 -38.20
C GLY A 177 28.29 -6.10 -37.06
N ARG A 178 29.49 -6.12 -36.46
CA ARG A 178 29.82 -7.04 -35.35
C ARG A 178 30.15 -6.28 -34.07
N TYR A 179 29.62 -6.78 -32.97
CA TYR A 179 29.80 -6.19 -31.65
C TYR A 179 30.24 -7.25 -30.66
N GLY A 180 31.14 -6.88 -29.76
CA GLY A 180 31.66 -7.79 -28.77
C GLY A 180 32.00 -7.12 -27.45
N PHE A 181 32.26 -7.93 -26.43
CA PHE A 181 32.68 -7.48 -25.11
C PHE A 181 33.67 -8.48 -24.52
N VAL A 182 34.56 -8.00 -23.66
CA VAL A 182 35.57 -8.84 -23.00
C VAL A 182 34.95 -9.57 -21.82
N LEU A 183 35.22 -10.87 -21.72
CA LEU A 183 34.92 -11.69 -20.55
C LEU A 183 36.13 -11.62 -19.59
N GLU A 184 35.98 -10.93 -18.47
CA GLU A 184 37.01 -10.90 -17.43
C GLU A 184 36.95 -12.18 -16.58
N LEU A 185 38.09 -12.87 -16.50
CA LEU A 185 38.24 -14.11 -15.74
C LEU A 185 39.15 -13.92 -14.51
N THR A 186 38.90 -14.74 -13.48
CA THR A 186 39.80 -14.88 -12.33
C THR A 186 41.16 -15.44 -12.78
N PRO A 187 42.25 -15.30 -12.00
CA PRO A 187 43.56 -15.84 -12.39
C PRO A 187 43.54 -17.33 -12.76
N GLU A 188 42.85 -18.15 -11.95
CA GLU A 188 42.61 -19.58 -12.23
C GLU A 188 41.79 -19.78 -13.51
N GLY A 189 40.77 -18.95 -13.69
CA GLY A 189 39.93 -18.93 -14.88
C GLY A 189 40.70 -18.61 -16.16
N GLN A 190 41.68 -17.71 -16.10
CA GLN A 190 42.52 -17.33 -17.23
C GLN A 190 43.38 -18.50 -17.71
N GLU A 191 43.91 -19.31 -16.79
CA GLU A 191 44.70 -20.49 -17.13
C GLU A 191 43.81 -21.59 -17.74
N SER A 192 42.67 -21.88 -17.08
CA SER A 192 41.67 -22.82 -17.57
C SER A 192 41.15 -22.44 -18.96
N CYS A 193 40.90 -21.15 -19.19
CA CYS A 193 40.45 -20.63 -20.48
C CYS A 193 41.55 -20.69 -21.53
N ALA A 194 42.81 -20.40 -21.19
CA ALA A 194 43.92 -20.49 -22.13
C ALA A 194 44.14 -21.94 -22.60
N GLU A 195 44.10 -22.92 -21.70
CA GLU A 195 44.20 -24.34 -22.05
C GLU A 195 43.01 -24.78 -22.92
N PHE A 196 41.79 -24.43 -22.50
CA PHE A 196 40.57 -24.81 -23.20
C PHE A 196 40.51 -24.21 -24.62
N THR A 197 40.81 -22.93 -24.77
CA THR A 197 40.82 -22.26 -26.08
C THR A 197 41.94 -22.78 -26.98
N THR A 198 43.08 -23.22 -26.43
CA THR A 198 44.12 -23.89 -27.21
C THR A 198 43.62 -25.22 -27.80
N ARG A 199 42.86 -26.00 -27.01
CA ARG A 199 42.29 -27.28 -27.45
C ARG A 199 41.19 -27.12 -28.50
N TYR A 200 40.40 -26.04 -28.42
CA TYR A 200 39.26 -25.77 -29.31
C TYR A 200 39.52 -24.65 -30.32
N ALA A 201 40.77 -24.25 -30.57
CA ALA A 201 41.09 -23.26 -31.60
C ALA A 201 40.58 -23.70 -32.99
N GLY A 202 39.86 -22.82 -33.67
CA GLY A 202 39.19 -23.12 -34.94
C GLY A 202 37.99 -24.06 -34.83
N ARG A 203 37.49 -24.33 -33.61
CA ARG A 203 36.32 -25.17 -33.34
C ARG A 203 35.20 -24.39 -32.65
N GLN A 204 34.03 -25.00 -32.59
CA GLN A 204 32.86 -24.43 -31.93
C GLN A 204 32.85 -24.75 -30.44
N ILE A 205 32.36 -23.81 -29.65
CA ILE A 205 32.06 -23.97 -28.22
C ILE A 205 30.61 -23.58 -27.99
N CYS A 206 30.00 -24.17 -26.96
CA CYS A 206 28.65 -23.86 -26.54
C CYS A 206 28.69 -23.25 -25.15
N ILE A 207 27.96 -22.14 -24.99
CA ILE A 207 27.68 -21.54 -23.68
C ILE A 207 26.38 -22.16 -23.18
N LEU A 208 26.45 -22.83 -22.04
CA LEU A 208 25.29 -23.39 -21.35
C LEU A 208 25.01 -22.62 -20.08
N LEU A 209 23.72 -22.46 -19.80
CA LEU A 209 23.21 -21.99 -18.52
C LEU A 209 22.28 -23.08 -18.00
N ASP A 210 22.63 -23.69 -16.88
CA ASP A 210 21.87 -24.80 -16.26
C ASP A 210 21.64 -25.96 -17.22
N ASP A 211 22.70 -26.34 -17.94
CA ASP A 211 22.69 -27.36 -18.99
C ASP A 211 21.72 -27.06 -20.15
N VAL A 212 21.24 -25.82 -20.28
CA VAL A 212 20.49 -25.35 -21.45
C VAL A 212 21.41 -24.52 -22.36
N PRO A 213 21.61 -24.92 -23.62
CA PRO A 213 22.39 -24.15 -24.59
C PRO A 213 21.83 -22.73 -24.78
N GLN A 214 22.67 -21.73 -24.57
CA GLN A 214 22.34 -20.30 -24.74
C GLN A 214 22.89 -19.73 -26.03
N ASP A 215 24.10 -20.14 -26.42
CA ASP A 215 24.73 -19.71 -27.66
C ASP A 215 25.80 -20.72 -28.11
N VAL A 216 26.15 -20.67 -29.40
CA VAL A 216 27.25 -21.44 -29.99
C VAL A 216 28.20 -20.48 -30.68
N LEU A 217 29.43 -20.42 -30.19
CA LEU A 217 30.46 -19.50 -30.63
C LEU A 217 31.59 -20.26 -31.31
N HIS A 218 32.38 -19.56 -32.12
CA HIS A 218 33.59 -20.10 -32.72
C HIS A 218 34.82 -19.53 -32.02
N VAL A 219 35.80 -20.37 -31.69
CA VAL A 219 37.06 -19.93 -31.08
C VAL A 219 38.03 -19.58 -32.21
N GLU A 220 38.29 -18.30 -32.42
CA GLU A 220 39.17 -17.84 -33.50
C GLU A 220 40.65 -18.12 -33.23
N SER A 221 41.08 -17.99 -31.96
CA SER A 221 42.48 -18.17 -31.54
C SER A 221 42.58 -18.86 -30.18
N GLY A 222 43.66 -19.62 -29.97
CA GLY A 222 43.94 -20.35 -28.74
C GLY A 222 44.81 -19.57 -27.76
N GLY A 223 44.83 -19.99 -26.49
CA GLY A 223 45.64 -19.39 -25.43
C GLY A 223 45.04 -18.09 -24.85
N LEU A 224 43.73 -17.87 -25.02
CA LEU A 224 43.05 -16.66 -24.58
C LEU A 224 42.87 -16.66 -23.06
N ARG A 225 43.42 -15.64 -22.38
CA ARG A 225 43.25 -15.43 -20.94
C ARG A 225 41.94 -14.70 -20.60
N ASN A 226 41.66 -13.57 -21.27
CA ASN A 226 40.39 -12.84 -21.17
C ASN A 226 39.76 -12.78 -22.58
N PRO A 227 38.92 -13.76 -22.95
CA PRO A 227 38.42 -13.84 -24.32
C PRO A 227 37.41 -12.72 -24.62
N GLN A 228 37.45 -12.20 -25.85
CA GLN A 228 36.42 -11.30 -26.36
C GLN A 228 35.30 -12.13 -27.00
N ILE A 229 34.06 -11.95 -26.53
CA ILE A 229 32.88 -12.59 -27.11
C ILE A 229 32.34 -11.68 -28.19
N THR A 230 32.26 -12.18 -29.43
CA THR A 230 31.77 -11.43 -30.60
C THR A 230 30.42 -11.97 -31.07
N THR A 231 29.50 -11.07 -31.37
CA THR A 231 28.12 -11.36 -31.83
C THR A 231 27.78 -10.57 -33.10
N GLY A 232 26.68 -10.93 -33.76
CA GLY A 232 26.26 -10.36 -35.04
C GLY A 232 25.43 -9.08 -34.97
N SER A 233 25.03 -8.61 -33.79
CA SER A 233 24.29 -7.36 -33.62
C SER A 233 24.54 -6.73 -32.24
N VAL A 234 24.24 -5.44 -32.09
CA VAL A 234 24.34 -4.78 -30.78
C VAL A 234 23.29 -5.36 -29.81
N GLU A 235 22.09 -5.68 -30.30
CA GLU A 235 21.05 -6.30 -29.48
C GLU A 235 21.50 -7.67 -28.94
N ASP A 236 22.14 -8.50 -29.76
CA ASP A 236 22.64 -9.82 -29.35
C ASP A 236 23.77 -9.69 -28.32
N ALA A 237 24.73 -8.78 -28.56
CA ALA A 237 25.78 -8.47 -27.59
C ALA A 237 25.18 -8.00 -26.26
N ARG A 238 24.18 -7.10 -26.29
CA ARG A 238 23.48 -6.62 -25.09
C ARG A 238 22.69 -7.72 -24.39
N ARG A 239 22.06 -8.63 -25.14
CA ARG A 239 21.30 -9.75 -24.60
C ARG A 239 22.23 -10.74 -23.88
N LEU A 240 23.28 -11.20 -24.56
CA LEU A 240 24.23 -12.16 -24.01
C LEU A 240 25.02 -11.56 -22.85
N ARG A 241 25.48 -10.30 -22.95
CA ARG A 241 26.18 -9.63 -21.85
C ARG A 241 25.30 -9.51 -20.61
N ARG A 242 24.02 -9.15 -20.75
CA ARG A 242 23.08 -9.08 -19.61
C ARG A 242 22.84 -10.45 -18.98
N LEU A 243 22.68 -11.49 -19.81
CA LEU A 243 22.52 -12.86 -19.35
C LEU A 243 23.74 -13.34 -18.55
N LEU A 244 24.95 -13.04 -19.02
CA LEU A 244 26.18 -13.36 -18.30
C LEU A 244 26.32 -12.50 -17.03
N ALA A 245 26.11 -11.18 -17.13
CA ALA A 245 26.19 -10.25 -15.99
C ALA A 245 25.27 -10.65 -14.83
N SER A 246 24.14 -11.32 -15.12
CA SER A 246 23.21 -11.72 -14.09
C SER A 246 23.73 -12.82 -13.16
N GLY A 247 24.75 -13.59 -13.57
CA GLY A 247 25.55 -14.53 -12.75
C GLY A 247 24.80 -15.53 -11.84
N PRO A 248 25.49 -16.50 -11.22
CA PRO A 248 24.91 -17.29 -10.12
C PRO A 248 24.62 -16.39 -8.92
N LEU A 249 23.67 -16.75 -8.05
CA LEU A 249 23.49 -15.99 -6.81
C LEU A 249 24.66 -16.32 -5.85
N PRO A 250 25.32 -15.31 -5.24
CA PRO A 250 26.47 -15.54 -4.35
C PRO A 250 26.04 -16.10 -2.98
N LEU A 251 24.74 -16.11 -2.68
CA LEU A 251 24.14 -16.63 -1.47
C LEU A 251 22.94 -17.52 -1.82
N PRO A 252 22.65 -18.55 -1.01
CA PRO A 252 21.49 -19.40 -1.19
C PRO A 252 20.23 -18.70 -0.67
N PHE A 253 19.18 -18.64 -1.49
CA PHE A 253 17.90 -18.06 -1.10
C PHE A 253 16.76 -19.05 -1.26
N ASP A 254 15.81 -19.00 -0.32
CA ASP A 254 14.55 -19.73 -0.39
C ASP A 254 13.40 -18.73 -0.61
N LEU A 255 12.42 -19.10 -1.45
CA LEU A 255 11.22 -18.30 -1.66
C LEU A 255 10.31 -18.44 -0.43
N ILE A 256 10.14 -17.35 0.34
CA ILE A 256 9.33 -17.34 1.56
C ILE A 256 7.97 -16.67 1.37
N ALA A 257 7.83 -15.80 0.37
CA ALA A 257 6.55 -15.21 0.01
C ALA A 257 6.43 -15.04 -1.50
N GLU A 258 5.22 -15.23 -2.02
CA GLU A 258 4.86 -14.97 -3.41
C GLU A 258 3.48 -14.32 -3.39
N LYS A 259 3.30 -13.28 -4.19
CA LYS A 259 2.01 -12.65 -4.44
C LYS A 259 1.93 -12.35 -5.92
N THR A 260 1.09 -13.10 -6.61
CA THR A 260 0.88 -12.93 -8.04
C THR A 260 -0.56 -12.52 -8.26
N VAL A 261 -0.73 -11.44 -9.03
CA VAL A 261 -2.03 -10.92 -9.42
C VAL A 261 -2.18 -10.99 -10.94
N SER A 262 -3.29 -11.56 -11.40
CA SER A 262 -3.58 -11.62 -12.82
C SER A 262 -3.96 -10.24 -13.38
N PRO A 263 -3.77 -10.03 -14.69
CA PRO A 263 -4.26 -8.83 -15.37
C PRO A 263 -5.79 -8.66 -15.32
N VAL A 264 -6.57 -9.66 -14.90
CA VAL A 264 -8.04 -9.54 -14.83
C VAL A 264 -8.46 -8.52 -13.76
N LEU A 265 -7.71 -8.41 -12.65
CA LEU A 265 -7.95 -7.36 -11.66
C LEU A 265 -7.64 -5.96 -12.21
N ALA A 266 -6.81 -5.84 -13.26
CA ALA A 266 -6.58 -4.58 -13.96
C ALA A 266 -7.88 -4.00 -14.55
N ALA A 267 -8.81 -4.85 -14.98
CA ALA A 267 -10.10 -4.42 -15.48
C ALA A 267 -11.00 -3.82 -14.38
N MET A 268 -10.77 -4.17 -13.11
CA MET A 268 -11.46 -3.56 -11.96
C MET A 268 -10.98 -2.13 -11.65
N ARG A 269 -10.00 -1.61 -12.38
CA ARG A 269 -9.59 -0.20 -12.30
C ARG A 269 -10.74 0.74 -12.59
N GLN A 270 -11.55 0.43 -13.61
CA GLN A 270 -12.65 1.32 -14.00
C GLN A 270 -13.75 1.35 -12.94
N SER A 271 -14.17 0.20 -12.42
CA SER A 271 -15.17 0.14 -11.34
C SER A 271 -14.70 0.88 -10.09
N SER A 272 -13.44 0.70 -9.71
CA SER A 272 -12.80 1.38 -8.56
C SER A 272 -12.81 2.90 -8.75
N LEU A 273 -12.42 3.39 -9.93
CA LEU A 273 -12.44 4.83 -10.25
C LEU A 273 -13.86 5.39 -10.30
N THR A 274 -14.84 4.62 -10.82
CA THR A 274 -16.23 5.05 -10.84
C THR A 274 -16.82 5.15 -9.43
N ALA A 275 -16.49 4.22 -8.52
CA ALA A 275 -16.94 4.30 -7.13
C ALA A 275 -16.38 5.54 -6.43
N MET A 276 -15.09 5.84 -6.62
CA MET A 276 -14.48 7.06 -6.10
C MET A 276 -15.12 8.33 -6.71
N GLY A 277 -15.34 8.36 -8.02
CA GLY A 277 -16.00 9.47 -8.70
C GLY A 277 -17.43 9.69 -8.21
N LEU A 278 -18.17 8.61 -7.94
CA LEU A 278 -19.49 8.66 -7.32
C LEU A 278 -19.42 9.25 -5.91
N GLY A 279 -18.40 8.89 -5.12
CA GLY A 279 -18.19 9.44 -3.77
C GLY A 279 -17.98 10.96 -3.79
N VAL A 280 -17.14 11.44 -4.72
CA VAL A 280 -16.94 12.89 -4.94
C VAL A 280 -18.24 13.56 -5.39
N ALA A 281 -19.00 12.94 -6.29
CA ALA A 281 -20.28 13.47 -6.75
C ALA A 281 -21.30 13.58 -5.60
N LEU A 282 -21.40 12.55 -4.74
CA LEU A 282 -22.24 12.57 -3.55
C LEU A 282 -21.84 13.70 -2.60
N LEU A 283 -20.54 13.91 -2.38
CA LEU A 283 -20.01 15.01 -1.58
C LEU A 283 -20.38 16.39 -2.16
N VAL A 284 -20.23 16.58 -3.47
CA VAL A 284 -20.60 17.83 -4.15
C VAL A 284 -22.11 18.10 -4.04
N VAL A 285 -22.95 17.09 -4.26
CA VAL A 285 -24.40 17.19 -4.09
C VAL A 285 -24.75 17.53 -2.65
N PHE A 286 -24.07 16.92 -1.68
CA PHE A 286 -24.25 17.20 -0.27
C PHE A 286 -23.89 18.64 0.09
N PHE A 287 -22.79 19.20 -0.43
CA PHE A 287 -22.49 20.61 -0.22
C PHE A 287 -23.47 21.54 -0.90
N ALA A 288 -23.87 21.23 -2.13
CA ALA A 288 -24.88 22.01 -2.84
C ALA A 288 -26.20 22.05 -2.07
N TRP A 289 -26.60 20.93 -1.44
CA TRP A 289 -27.78 20.87 -0.57
C TRP A 289 -27.60 21.60 0.75
N THR A 290 -26.48 21.38 1.45
CA THR A 290 -26.18 21.96 2.77
C THR A 290 -26.04 23.47 2.72
N TYR A 291 -25.32 23.96 1.70
CA TYR A 291 -24.98 25.37 1.50
C TYR A 291 -25.79 26.04 0.38
N LEU A 292 -26.94 25.47 0.00
CA LEU A 292 -27.80 25.97 -1.09
C LEU A 292 -28.12 27.47 -0.95
N HIS A 293 -28.46 27.91 0.27
CA HIS A 293 -28.79 29.30 0.56
C HIS A 293 -27.55 30.19 0.73
N ARG A 294 -26.34 29.62 0.70
CA ARG A 294 -25.06 30.25 1.02
C ARG A 294 -24.06 30.07 -0.15
N PRO A 295 -24.28 30.75 -1.29
CA PRO A 295 -23.56 30.48 -2.54
C PRO A 295 -22.05 30.77 -2.48
N TYR A 296 -21.63 31.75 -1.67
CA TYR A 296 -20.21 32.02 -1.46
C TYR A 296 -19.51 30.85 -0.75
N PHE A 297 -20.13 30.30 0.30
CA PHE A 297 -19.57 29.18 1.04
C PHE A 297 -19.60 27.89 0.22
N LEU A 298 -20.65 27.69 -0.57
CA LEU A 298 -20.68 26.61 -1.57
C LEU A 298 -19.51 26.74 -2.55
N LEU A 299 -19.27 27.93 -3.12
CA LEU A 299 -18.15 28.15 -4.04
C LEU A 299 -16.80 27.84 -3.38
N VAL A 300 -16.60 28.29 -2.15
CA VAL A 300 -15.38 28.07 -1.36
C VAL A 300 -15.18 26.57 -1.08
N ALA A 301 -16.22 25.84 -0.69
CA ALA A 301 -16.16 24.39 -0.46
C ALA A 301 -15.91 23.59 -1.77
N LEU A 302 -16.51 23.99 -2.89
CA LEU A 302 -16.24 23.36 -4.18
C LEU A 302 -14.82 23.66 -4.67
N ALA A 303 -14.35 24.90 -4.46
CA ALA A 303 -12.99 25.30 -4.82
C ALA A 303 -11.94 24.55 -3.99
N SER A 304 -12.21 24.21 -2.73
CA SER A 304 -11.28 23.43 -1.92
C SER A 304 -11.15 21.99 -2.42
N VAL A 305 -12.28 21.31 -2.64
CA VAL A 305 -12.29 19.94 -3.18
C VAL A 305 -11.60 19.92 -4.55
N ALA A 306 -11.90 20.89 -5.42
CA ALA A 306 -11.27 21.00 -6.73
C ALA A 306 -9.76 21.23 -6.62
N LEU A 307 -9.30 22.07 -5.69
CA LEU A 307 -7.88 22.35 -5.47
C LEU A 307 -7.13 21.10 -4.97
N GLU A 308 -7.71 20.34 -4.06
CA GLU A 308 -7.07 19.14 -3.51
C GLU A 308 -6.98 18.03 -4.54
N VAL A 309 -8.08 17.78 -5.27
CA VAL A 309 -8.07 16.85 -6.41
C VAL A 309 -7.02 17.29 -7.42
N PHE A 310 -6.96 18.58 -7.75
CA PHE A 310 -5.95 19.13 -8.65
C PHE A 310 -4.51 18.90 -8.15
N LEU A 311 -4.22 19.22 -6.89
CA LEU A 311 -2.90 19.02 -6.28
C LEU A 311 -2.52 17.53 -6.24
N PHE A 312 -3.48 16.66 -6.00
CA PHE A 312 -3.26 15.22 -6.07
C PHE A 312 -2.92 14.77 -7.49
N LEU A 313 -3.70 15.22 -8.49
CA LEU A 313 -3.46 14.94 -9.91
C LEU A 313 -2.06 15.39 -10.34
N VAL A 314 -1.59 16.54 -9.84
CA VAL A 314 -0.24 17.05 -10.06
C VAL A 314 0.82 16.05 -9.58
N VAL A 315 0.68 15.52 -8.36
CA VAL A 315 1.65 14.57 -7.80
C VAL A 315 1.56 13.20 -8.49
N ALA A 316 0.34 12.73 -8.79
CA ALA A 316 0.12 11.48 -9.50
C ALA A 316 0.74 11.51 -10.92
N ASN A 317 0.61 12.64 -11.64
CA ASN A 317 1.16 12.79 -12.99
C ASN A 317 2.69 12.81 -13.03
N LYS A 318 3.35 13.18 -11.92
CA LYS A 318 4.81 13.12 -11.79
C LYS A 318 5.33 11.71 -11.50
N GLY A 319 4.45 10.74 -11.22
CA GLY A 319 4.84 9.38 -10.87
C GLY A 319 5.59 9.27 -9.54
N TRP A 320 5.38 10.23 -8.62
CA TRP A 320 6.00 10.20 -7.28
C TRP A 320 5.39 9.15 -6.37
N ILE A 321 4.16 8.73 -6.66
CA ILE A 321 3.40 7.74 -5.88
C ILE A 321 2.91 6.62 -6.80
N ARG A 322 2.88 5.38 -6.27
CA ARG A 322 2.22 4.24 -6.88
C ARG A 322 0.79 4.14 -6.35
N ILE A 323 -0.19 3.94 -7.23
CA ILE A 323 -1.62 3.86 -6.88
C ILE A 323 -2.09 2.41 -7.03
N SER A 324 -2.34 1.74 -5.91
CA SER A 324 -3.00 0.42 -5.80
C SER A 324 -4.37 0.54 -5.12
N LEU A 325 -5.05 -0.58 -4.84
CA LEU A 325 -6.41 -0.59 -4.29
C LEU A 325 -6.51 0.09 -2.90
N PRO A 326 -5.65 -0.22 -1.90
CA PRO A 326 -5.69 0.48 -0.61
C PRO A 326 -5.44 1.99 -0.77
N GLN A 327 -4.51 2.36 -1.64
CA GLN A 327 -4.14 3.73 -1.95
C GLN A 327 -5.33 4.49 -2.55
N LEU A 328 -6.08 3.86 -3.46
CA LEU A 328 -7.28 4.46 -4.03
C LEU A 328 -8.36 4.67 -2.95
N ALA A 329 -8.54 3.73 -2.02
CA ALA A 329 -9.42 3.93 -0.87
C ALA A 329 -8.93 5.06 0.05
N GLY A 330 -7.63 5.11 0.35
CA GLY A 330 -7.01 6.21 1.09
C GLY A 330 -7.21 7.57 0.43
N LEU A 331 -7.20 7.63 -0.91
CA LEU A 331 -7.50 8.86 -1.65
C LEU A 331 -8.97 9.28 -1.51
N ALA A 332 -9.91 8.34 -1.63
CA ALA A 332 -11.33 8.60 -1.39
C ALA A 332 -11.56 9.14 0.04
N LEU A 333 -10.79 8.62 1.02
CA LEU A 333 -10.83 9.09 2.39
C LEU A 333 -10.35 10.52 2.50
N LEU A 334 -9.18 10.81 1.93
CA LEU A 334 -8.58 12.13 1.94
C LEU A 334 -9.54 13.19 1.41
N VAL A 335 -10.28 12.90 0.33
CA VAL A 335 -11.30 13.83 -0.21
C VAL A 335 -12.49 14.02 0.76
N GLY A 336 -12.86 12.99 1.52
CA GLY A 336 -13.92 13.08 2.52
C GLY A 336 -13.52 13.92 3.74
N MET A 337 -12.28 13.73 4.22
CA MET A 337 -11.70 14.43 5.37
C MET A 337 -11.24 15.85 5.04
N SER A 338 -10.91 16.13 3.78
CA SER A 338 -10.21 17.37 3.43
C SER A 338 -11.04 18.63 3.63
N VAL A 339 -12.37 18.48 3.63
CA VAL A 339 -13.28 19.60 3.85
C VAL A 339 -13.51 19.91 5.33
N ASP A 340 -12.99 19.07 6.24
CA ASP A 340 -13.15 19.22 7.69
C ASP A 340 -12.62 20.57 8.17
N ALA A 341 -11.45 20.99 7.68
CA ALA A 341 -10.83 22.28 8.01
C ALA A 341 -11.69 23.47 7.55
N PHE A 342 -12.46 23.31 6.47
CA PHE A 342 -13.33 24.36 5.96
C PHE A 342 -14.66 24.42 6.66
N VAL A 343 -15.30 23.26 6.91
CA VAL A 343 -16.51 23.18 7.74
C VAL A 343 -16.24 23.83 9.10
N LEU A 344 -15.07 23.55 9.67
CA LEU A 344 -14.55 24.16 10.89
C LEU A 344 -14.59 25.69 10.90
N VAL A 345 -13.87 26.28 9.94
CA VAL A 345 -13.71 27.72 9.86
C VAL A 345 -15.05 28.37 9.51
N PHE A 346 -15.83 27.73 8.66
CA PHE A 346 -17.17 28.16 8.30
C PHE A 346 -18.10 28.24 9.52
N GLU A 347 -18.24 27.15 10.27
CA GLU A 347 -19.11 27.11 11.45
C GLU A 347 -18.68 28.12 12.51
N HIS A 348 -17.38 28.38 12.65
CA HIS A 348 -16.87 29.42 13.53
C HIS A 348 -17.30 30.82 13.05
N ILE A 349 -17.08 31.13 11.77
CA ILE A 349 -17.48 32.43 11.18
C ILE A 349 -18.99 32.65 11.36
N GLU A 350 -19.82 31.64 11.08
CA GLU A 350 -21.28 31.76 11.22
C GLU A 350 -21.72 32.03 12.65
N ARG A 351 -21.16 31.31 13.63
CA ARG A 351 -21.48 31.55 15.05
C ARG A 351 -21.06 32.95 15.50
N GLU A 352 -19.88 33.40 15.10
CA GLU A 352 -19.41 34.73 15.50
C GLU A 352 -20.24 35.85 14.86
N LEU A 353 -20.70 35.67 13.61
CA LEU A 353 -21.61 36.60 12.95
C LEU A 353 -23.00 36.63 13.60
N GLU A 354 -23.56 35.47 13.96
CA GLU A 354 -24.85 35.37 14.66
C GLU A 354 -24.80 36.03 16.05
N GLN A 355 -23.71 35.85 16.79
CA GLN A 355 -23.57 36.40 18.16
C GLN A 355 -23.34 37.90 18.20
N ARG A 356 -22.60 38.45 17.23
CA ARG A 356 -22.20 39.88 17.24
C ARG A 356 -23.17 40.80 16.52
N GLY A 357 -24.04 40.28 15.66
CA GLY A 357 -24.99 41.08 14.87
C GLY A 357 -24.35 42.15 13.95
N GLY A 358 -23.03 42.08 13.71
CA GLY A 358 -22.17 43.20 13.32
C GLY A 358 -22.07 43.54 11.82
N GLY A 359 -21.62 44.76 11.53
CA GLY A 359 -21.57 45.41 10.21
C GLY A 359 -20.33 45.07 9.35
N LEU A 360 -20.15 45.83 8.26
CA LEU A 360 -19.23 45.51 7.14
C LEU A 360 -17.72 45.58 7.50
N GLU A 361 -17.34 46.33 8.54
CA GLU A 361 -15.96 46.45 9.03
C GLU A 361 -15.55 45.27 9.95
N ASP A 362 -16.53 44.56 10.52
CA ASP A 362 -16.30 43.40 11.40
C ASP A 362 -15.98 42.10 10.64
N ALA A 363 -16.37 41.99 9.36
CA ALA A 363 -16.30 40.76 8.56
C ALA A 363 -14.88 40.18 8.46
N LEU A 364 -13.94 41.05 8.11
CA LEU A 364 -12.55 40.65 7.89
C LEU A 364 -11.88 40.29 9.21
N ALA A 365 -12.21 40.99 10.29
CA ALA A 365 -11.71 40.71 11.63
C ALA A 365 -12.26 39.38 12.17
N VAL A 366 -13.54 39.08 11.93
CA VAL A 366 -14.17 37.78 12.24
C VAL A 366 -13.46 36.65 11.49
N VAL A 367 -13.31 36.77 10.16
CA VAL A 367 -12.60 35.76 9.37
C VAL A 367 -11.16 35.56 9.86
N GLN A 368 -10.42 36.64 10.11
CA GLN A 368 -9.03 36.53 10.58
C GLN A 368 -8.92 35.88 11.97
N ARG A 369 -9.84 36.17 12.90
CA ARG A 369 -9.86 35.55 14.23
C ARG A 369 -10.27 34.09 14.18
N ALA A 370 -11.31 33.76 13.40
CA ALA A 370 -11.73 32.39 13.17
C ALA A 370 -10.55 31.54 12.67
N PHE A 371 -9.85 32.00 11.62
CA PHE A 371 -8.67 31.30 11.13
C PHE A 371 -7.53 31.24 12.14
N ALA A 372 -7.25 32.32 12.89
CA ALA A 372 -6.19 32.32 13.90
C ALA A 372 -6.44 31.29 15.01
N ARG A 373 -7.71 31.08 15.39
CA ARG A 373 -8.11 30.07 16.36
C ARG A 373 -8.04 28.66 15.78
N GLU A 374 -8.66 28.44 14.62
CA GLU A 374 -8.86 27.09 14.08
C GLU A 374 -7.60 26.48 13.45
N VAL A 375 -6.62 27.28 12.97
CA VAL A 375 -5.39 26.77 12.35
C VAL A 375 -4.57 25.87 13.31
N GLY A 376 -4.53 26.22 14.60
CA GLY A 376 -3.86 25.38 15.60
C GLY A 376 -4.52 24.01 15.72
N VAL A 377 -5.85 23.98 15.79
CA VAL A 377 -6.65 22.74 15.87
C VAL A 377 -6.43 21.89 14.62
N ILE A 378 -6.50 22.49 13.43
CA ILE A 378 -6.28 21.82 12.14
C ILE A 378 -4.88 21.20 12.07
N PHE A 379 -3.85 21.95 12.49
CA PHE A 379 -2.48 21.46 12.48
C PHE A 379 -2.25 20.28 13.43
N TRP A 380 -2.78 20.35 14.66
CA TRP A 380 -2.66 19.27 15.64
C TRP A 380 -3.42 18.01 15.20
N ALA A 381 -4.62 18.18 14.64
CA ALA A 381 -5.39 17.08 14.06
C ALA A 381 -4.63 16.36 12.92
N ALA A 382 -4.07 17.13 11.98
CA ALA A 382 -3.27 16.59 10.89
C ALA A 382 -2.00 15.88 11.40
N THR A 383 -1.31 16.48 12.37
CA THR A 383 -0.08 15.93 12.95
C THR A 383 -0.35 14.60 13.65
N THR A 384 -1.42 14.52 14.44
CA THR A 384 -1.79 13.28 15.14
C THR A 384 -2.24 12.17 14.20
N THR A 385 -2.92 12.51 13.10
CA THR A 385 -3.27 11.56 12.04
C THR A 385 -2.01 10.92 11.42
N VAL A 386 -1.04 11.74 11.02
CA VAL A 386 0.23 11.25 10.44
C VAL A 386 1.06 10.50 11.47
N ALA A 387 1.13 11.00 12.70
CA ALA A 387 1.91 10.38 13.77
C ALA A 387 1.38 8.98 14.16
N THR A 388 0.05 8.80 14.20
CA THR A 388 -0.59 7.51 14.49
C THR A 388 -0.20 6.45 13.45
N LEU A 389 -0.02 6.87 12.20
CA LEU A 389 0.39 6.00 11.09
C LEU A 389 1.91 5.86 10.94
N GLY A 390 2.70 6.57 11.74
CA GLY A 390 4.15 6.68 11.57
C GLY A 390 4.90 5.35 11.61
N GLY A 391 4.37 4.32 12.30
CA GLY A 391 4.94 2.97 12.30
C GLY A 391 5.01 2.36 10.90
N LEU A 392 3.97 2.59 10.08
CA LEU A 392 3.87 2.08 8.71
C LEU A 392 4.97 2.62 7.79
N PHE A 393 5.59 3.77 8.12
CA PHE A 393 6.73 4.29 7.35
C PHE A 393 7.92 3.32 7.35
N PHE A 394 8.10 2.57 8.43
CA PHE A 394 9.21 1.63 8.59
C PHE A 394 8.92 0.25 7.99
N VAL A 395 7.69 0.00 7.52
CA VAL A 395 7.27 -1.27 6.92
C VAL A 395 7.39 -1.22 5.41
N GLU A 396 8.43 -1.86 4.87
CA GLU A 396 8.65 -1.92 3.42
C GLU A 396 7.45 -2.52 2.63
N GLY A 397 7.30 -2.09 1.37
CA GLY A 397 6.26 -2.58 0.46
C GLY A 397 4.97 -1.74 0.49
N LEU A 398 3.81 -2.41 0.43
CA LEU A 398 2.50 -1.79 0.22
C LEU A 398 2.09 -0.85 1.37
N LEU A 399 2.46 -1.17 2.62
CA LEU A 399 2.12 -0.39 3.80
C LEU A 399 2.89 0.94 3.87
N HIS A 400 4.20 0.94 3.56
CA HIS A 400 4.96 2.19 3.40
C HIS A 400 4.36 3.09 2.33
N GLU A 401 4.00 2.53 1.17
CA GLU A 401 3.41 3.31 0.07
C GLU A 401 2.05 3.91 0.46
N TYR A 402 1.26 3.16 1.24
CA TYR A 402 0.01 3.65 1.79
C TYR A 402 0.22 4.80 2.79
N PHE A 403 1.21 4.68 3.68
CA PHE A 403 1.59 5.78 4.59
C PHE A 403 2.03 7.03 3.83
N VAL A 404 2.91 6.89 2.84
CA VAL A 404 3.41 8.01 2.03
C VAL A 404 2.26 8.73 1.34
N LEU A 405 1.30 7.98 0.77
CA LEU A 405 0.11 8.56 0.16
C LEU A 405 -0.71 9.37 1.17
N LEU A 406 -1.00 8.81 2.34
CA LEU A 406 -1.79 9.48 3.37
C LEU A 406 -1.09 10.72 3.92
N ALA A 407 0.19 10.62 4.25
CA ALA A 407 0.98 11.74 4.74
C ALA A 407 1.03 12.89 3.71
N LEU A 408 1.22 12.55 2.43
CA LEU A 408 1.15 13.50 1.33
C LEU A 408 -0.25 14.12 1.21
N GLY A 409 -1.31 13.31 1.29
CA GLY A 409 -2.68 13.77 1.23
C GLY A 409 -3.04 14.75 2.35
N VAL A 410 -2.60 14.45 3.58
CA VAL A 410 -2.74 15.35 4.72
C VAL A 410 -1.97 16.66 4.49
N ALA A 411 -0.76 16.60 3.93
CA ALA A 411 0.01 17.80 3.58
C ALA A 411 -0.67 18.64 2.48
N ILE A 412 -1.27 18.00 1.48
CA ILE A 412 -2.07 18.65 0.45
C ILE A 412 -3.28 19.35 1.07
N SER A 413 -4.02 18.66 1.95
CA SER A 413 -5.17 19.21 2.68
C SER A 413 -4.78 20.45 3.51
N LEU A 414 -3.67 20.37 4.27
CA LEU A 414 -3.16 21.52 5.02
C LEU A 414 -2.79 22.70 4.09
N SER A 415 -2.17 22.41 2.95
CA SER A 415 -1.79 23.42 1.96
C SER A 415 -3.03 24.08 1.34
N ALA A 416 -4.05 23.29 1.01
CA ALA A 416 -5.34 23.77 0.52
C ALA A 416 -6.05 24.64 1.57
N ALA A 417 -6.01 24.23 2.84
CA ALA A 417 -6.55 25.00 3.97
C ALA A 417 -5.89 26.38 4.11
N ILE A 418 -4.56 26.43 4.01
CA ILE A 418 -3.80 27.68 4.02
C ILE A 418 -4.11 28.54 2.79
N TYR A 419 -4.23 27.94 1.61
CA TYR A 419 -4.58 28.67 0.39
C TYR A 419 -5.98 29.30 0.49
N LEU A 420 -6.97 28.55 0.94
CA LEU A 420 -8.32 29.06 1.07
C LEU A 420 -8.42 30.15 2.16
N ARG A 421 -7.59 30.06 3.20
CA ARG A 421 -7.39 31.17 4.15
C ARG A 421 -6.93 32.45 3.45
N LEU A 422 -5.93 32.36 2.57
CA LEU A 422 -5.46 33.52 1.81
C LEU A 422 -6.57 34.06 0.90
N LEU A 423 -7.35 33.17 0.28
CA LEU A 423 -8.47 33.54 -0.59
C LEU A 423 -9.58 34.27 0.18
N MET A 424 -10.06 33.70 1.29
CA MET A 424 -11.12 34.28 2.12
C MET A 424 -10.67 35.53 2.89
N GLY A 425 -9.38 35.65 3.19
CA GLY A 425 -8.79 36.81 3.85
C GLY A 425 -8.66 38.05 2.95
N VAL A 426 -9.00 37.97 1.65
CA VAL A 426 -9.06 39.13 0.77
C VAL A 426 -10.33 39.92 1.05
N GLY A 427 -10.18 41.17 1.49
CA GLY A 427 -11.29 42.02 1.93
C GLY A 427 -12.43 42.20 0.92
N PHE A 428 -12.17 42.08 -0.39
CA PHE A 428 -13.24 42.07 -1.41
C PHE A 428 -14.08 40.78 -1.38
N LEU A 429 -13.45 39.61 -1.29
CA LEU A 429 -14.14 38.32 -1.23
C LEU A 429 -14.88 38.14 0.10
N ALA A 430 -14.28 38.59 1.21
CA ALA A 430 -14.94 38.63 2.52
C ALA A 430 -16.22 39.48 2.50
N ARG A 431 -16.21 40.63 1.82
CA ARG A 431 -17.39 41.51 1.66
C ARG A 431 -18.48 40.89 0.80
N ILE A 432 -18.10 40.19 -0.28
CA ILE A 432 -19.06 39.42 -1.10
C ILE A 432 -19.68 38.31 -0.25
N GLY A 433 -18.87 37.54 0.47
CA GLY A 433 -19.35 36.45 1.33
C GLY A 433 -20.35 36.92 2.38
N GLN A 434 -20.09 38.05 3.05
CA GLN A 434 -21.01 38.63 4.02
C GLN A 434 -22.33 39.08 3.37
N ARG A 435 -22.30 39.78 2.24
CA ARG A 435 -23.51 40.27 1.56
C ARG A 435 -24.45 39.14 1.13
N PHE A 436 -23.90 37.99 0.74
CA PHE A 436 -24.69 36.84 0.35
C PHE A 436 -25.15 35.96 1.53
N SER A 437 -24.64 36.19 2.74
CA SER A 437 -24.85 35.31 3.90
C SER A 437 -25.65 35.96 5.03
N ARG A 438 -25.55 37.28 5.20
CA ARG A 438 -26.09 38.02 6.35
C ARG A 438 -27.60 37.85 6.57
N ASP A 439 -28.38 37.80 5.49
CA ASP A 439 -29.85 37.81 5.56
C ASP A 439 -30.49 36.47 5.16
N ARG A 440 -29.68 35.41 5.00
CA ARG A 440 -30.16 34.11 4.51
C ARG A 440 -30.09 33.04 5.61
N PRO A 441 -31.22 32.40 5.96
CA PRO A 441 -31.24 31.36 6.97
C PRO A 441 -30.38 30.18 6.51
N LEU A 442 -29.78 29.49 7.48
CA LEU A 442 -29.16 28.19 7.24
C LEU A 442 -30.21 27.18 6.78
N ASN A 443 -29.76 26.12 6.11
CA ASN A 443 -30.63 25.01 5.80
C ASN A 443 -31.26 24.46 7.11
N PRO A 444 -32.60 24.26 7.17
CA PRO A 444 -33.29 23.84 8.40
C PRO A 444 -32.66 22.65 9.12
N TRP A 445 -32.15 21.65 8.39
CA TRP A 445 -31.53 20.48 9.01
C TRP A 445 -30.24 20.85 9.77
N LEU A 446 -29.38 21.67 9.18
CA LEU A 446 -28.14 22.15 9.80
C LEU A 446 -28.44 23.01 11.03
N SER A 447 -29.49 23.85 10.95
CA SER A 447 -29.94 24.64 12.10
C SER A 447 -30.45 23.77 13.27
N ARG A 448 -31.02 22.59 12.97
CA ARG A 448 -31.43 21.62 14.00
C ARG A 448 -30.21 20.96 14.62
N LEU A 449 -29.23 20.54 13.81
CA LEU A 449 -27.98 19.96 14.32
C LEU A 449 -27.26 20.90 15.29
N ARG A 450 -27.17 22.19 14.96
CA ARG A 450 -26.55 23.22 15.83
C ARG A 450 -27.25 23.41 17.18
N ARG A 451 -28.51 22.97 17.31
CA ARG A 451 -29.32 23.10 18.54
C ARG A 451 -29.46 21.77 19.30
N LEU A 452 -28.78 20.71 18.86
CA LEU A 452 -28.83 19.43 19.54
C LEU A 452 -28.08 19.52 20.88
N ASP A 453 -28.80 19.23 21.96
CA ASP A 453 -28.17 18.99 23.26
C ASP A 453 -27.57 17.58 23.27
N LEU A 454 -26.30 17.48 22.87
CA LEU A 454 -25.57 16.21 22.88
C LEU A 454 -25.55 15.60 24.29
N LEU A 455 -25.45 16.40 25.34
CA LEU A 455 -25.36 15.90 26.71
C LEU A 455 -26.66 15.22 27.16
N ALA A 456 -27.81 15.60 26.60
CA ALA A 456 -29.09 14.96 26.89
C ALA A 456 -29.14 13.48 26.43
N ALA A 457 -28.37 13.13 25.40
CA ALA A 457 -28.31 11.76 24.86
C ALA A 457 -27.26 10.87 25.56
N GLU A 458 -26.44 11.42 26.46
CA GLU A 458 -25.40 10.67 27.20
C GLU A 458 -25.92 9.37 27.84
N PRO A 459 -27.06 9.33 28.56
CA PRO A 459 -27.52 8.10 29.20
C PRO A 459 -27.84 6.98 28.20
N PHE A 460 -28.32 7.33 27.01
CA PHE A 460 -28.61 6.38 25.95
C PHE A 460 -27.32 5.77 25.41
N PHE A 461 -26.35 6.59 25.02
CA PHE A 461 -25.08 6.10 24.45
C PHE A 461 -24.24 5.33 25.47
N ARG A 462 -24.27 5.72 26.74
CA ARG A 462 -23.62 4.97 27.81
C ARG A 462 -24.23 3.57 27.98
N ARG A 463 -25.55 3.40 27.79
CA ARG A 463 -26.19 2.07 27.77
C ARG A 463 -25.84 1.31 26.50
N PHE A 464 -25.81 1.98 25.35
CA PHE A 464 -25.39 1.39 24.08
C PHE A 464 -24.00 0.76 24.20
N TYR A 465 -22.97 1.50 24.65
CA TYR A 465 -21.61 0.95 24.76
C TYR A 465 -21.50 -0.19 25.79
N ARG A 466 -22.24 -0.13 26.91
CA ARG A 466 -22.28 -1.23 27.89
C ARG A 466 -22.83 -2.55 27.33
N VAL A 467 -23.65 -2.50 26.29
CA VAL A 467 -24.22 -3.69 25.63
C VAL A 467 -23.41 -4.05 24.39
N ALA A 468 -23.11 -3.08 23.54
CA ALA A 468 -22.46 -3.27 22.25
C ALA A 468 -21.03 -3.81 22.41
N VAL A 469 -20.25 -3.32 23.38
CA VAL A 469 -18.85 -3.77 23.55
C VAL A 469 -18.77 -5.23 24.00
N PRO A 470 -19.46 -5.68 25.06
CA PRO A 470 -19.46 -7.11 25.41
C PRO A 470 -20.04 -8.00 24.31
N LEU A 471 -21.06 -7.52 23.58
CA LEU A 471 -21.61 -8.26 22.44
C LEU A 471 -20.58 -8.42 21.32
N ALA A 472 -19.88 -7.35 20.95
CA ALA A 472 -18.82 -7.38 19.94
C ALA A 472 -17.67 -8.30 20.36
N VAL A 473 -17.23 -8.23 21.61
CA VAL A 473 -16.23 -9.17 22.16
C VAL A 473 -16.75 -10.61 22.09
N GLY A 474 -18.02 -10.84 22.45
CA GLY A 474 -18.66 -12.16 22.36
C GLY A 474 -18.71 -12.69 20.92
N VAL A 475 -19.02 -11.84 19.95
CA VAL A 475 -18.99 -12.16 18.51
C VAL A 475 -17.58 -12.55 18.09
N LEU A 476 -16.58 -11.73 18.42
CA LEU A 476 -15.18 -12.00 18.06
C LEU A 476 -14.70 -13.33 18.67
N VAL A 477 -15.01 -13.58 19.94
CA VAL A 477 -14.63 -14.84 20.63
C VAL A 477 -15.35 -16.03 20.01
N LEU A 478 -16.67 -15.94 19.77
CA LEU A 478 -17.47 -17.03 19.21
C LEU A 478 -17.03 -17.38 17.79
N PHE A 479 -16.86 -16.38 16.92
CA PHE A 479 -16.44 -16.59 15.54
C PHE A 479 -15.01 -17.12 15.47
N SER A 480 -14.12 -16.63 16.34
CA SER A 480 -12.75 -17.16 16.43
C SER A 480 -12.76 -18.61 16.88
N ALA A 481 -13.54 -18.96 17.90
CA ALA A 481 -13.66 -20.33 18.40
C ALA A 481 -14.32 -21.28 17.37
N ALA A 482 -15.24 -20.77 16.56
CA ALA A 482 -15.88 -21.50 15.47
C ALA A 482 -14.99 -21.63 14.21
N GLY A 483 -13.86 -20.91 14.15
CA GLY A 483 -13.00 -20.87 12.97
C GLY A 483 -13.62 -20.12 11.78
N TRP A 484 -14.61 -19.26 12.04
CA TRP A 484 -15.32 -18.48 11.01
C TRP A 484 -14.67 -17.14 10.69
N VAL A 485 -13.62 -16.76 11.44
CA VAL A 485 -12.84 -15.56 11.12
C VAL A 485 -11.98 -15.83 9.89
N GLU A 486 -12.18 -15.02 8.85
CA GLU A 486 -11.38 -15.08 7.63
C GLU A 486 -10.01 -14.44 7.83
N LEU A 487 -9.10 -15.15 8.50
CA LEU A 487 -7.71 -14.71 8.61
C LEU A 487 -7.02 -14.82 7.24
N GLY A 488 -6.52 -13.69 6.77
CA GLY A 488 -5.68 -13.61 5.58
C GLY A 488 -4.36 -14.37 5.76
N ILE A 489 -3.69 -14.65 4.64
CA ILE A 489 -2.41 -15.35 4.63
C ILE A 489 -1.35 -14.61 5.46
N ASP A 490 -1.43 -13.29 5.53
CA ASP A 490 -0.52 -12.43 6.31
C ASP A 490 -0.40 -12.86 7.79
N PHE A 491 -1.46 -13.44 8.35
CA PHE A 491 -1.50 -13.90 9.75
C PHE A 491 -1.46 -15.42 9.89
N ARG A 492 -2.10 -16.15 8.96
CA ARG A 492 -2.22 -17.61 9.04
C ARG A 492 -1.02 -18.35 8.43
N GLY A 493 -0.35 -17.73 7.47
CA GLY A 493 0.59 -18.39 6.56
C GLY A 493 -0.09 -19.43 5.66
N GLY A 494 0.68 -20.04 4.78
CA GLY A 494 0.21 -21.04 3.82
C GLY A 494 0.16 -20.51 2.40
N ALA A 495 -0.72 -21.08 1.58
CA ALA A 495 -0.92 -20.64 0.19
C ALA A 495 -2.40 -20.40 -0.09
N GLN A 496 -2.69 -19.45 -0.97
CA GLN A 496 -4.02 -19.15 -1.46
C GLN A 496 -3.97 -19.07 -2.98
N VAL A 497 -4.85 -19.83 -3.62
CA VAL A 497 -5.00 -19.84 -5.07
C VAL A 497 -6.40 -19.33 -5.36
N VAL A 498 -6.48 -18.20 -6.06
CA VAL A 498 -7.76 -17.58 -6.43
C VAL A 498 -7.99 -17.89 -7.90
N VAL A 499 -9.12 -18.52 -8.21
CA VAL A 499 -9.51 -18.90 -9.58
C VAL A 499 -10.93 -18.42 -9.84
N LYS A 500 -11.23 -18.07 -11.09
CA LYS A 500 -12.59 -17.79 -11.53
C LYS A 500 -12.95 -18.73 -12.70
N PRO A 501 -13.75 -19.77 -12.43
CA PRO A 501 -14.30 -20.59 -13.49
C PRO A 501 -15.39 -19.82 -14.24
N GLU A 502 -15.48 -20.02 -15.56
CA GLU A 502 -16.51 -19.42 -16.40
C GLU A 502 -17.91 -19.97 -16.07
N ARG A 503 -17.96 -21.25 -15.67
CA ARG A 503 -19.17 -21.90 -15.17
C ARG A 503 -19.07 -22.10 -13.67
N PRO A 504 -20.16 -21.91 -12.91
CA PRO A 504 -20.13 -22.12 -11.47
C PRO A 504 -19.79 -23.58 -11.17
N VAL A 505 -18.80 -23.77 -10.30
CA VAL A 505 -18.37 -25.08 -9.80
C VAL A 505 -18.76 -25.18 -8.34
N ASP A 506 -19.31 -26.33 -7.95
CA ASP A 506 -19.63 -26.60 -6.55
C ASP A 506 -18.35 -26.55 -5.69
N THR A 507 -18.45 -25.86 -4.54
CA THR A 507 -17.33 -25.69 -3.60
C THR A 507 -16.84 -27.03 -3.06
N GLU A 508 -17.72 -28.03 -2.91
CA GLU A 508 -17.30 -29.37 -2.49
C GLU A 508 -16.44 -30.08 -3.52
N VAL A 509 -16.78 -29.94 -4.81
CA VAL A 509 -16.02 -30.54 -5.91
C VAL A 509 -14.66 -29.86 -6.01
N ALA A 510 -14.64 -28.53 -6.00
CA ALA A 510 -13.41 -27.75 -5.99
C ALA A 510 -12.51 -28.09 -4.78
N ARG A 511 -13.10 -28.32 -3.59
CA ARG A 511 -12.37 -28.75 -2.40
C ARG A 511 -11.75 -30.14 -2.56
N ARG A 512 -12.51 -31.12 -3.06
CA ARG A 512 -11.99 -32.48 -3.28
C ARG A 512 -10.80 -32.48 -4.25
N LEU A 513 -10.89 -31.71 -5.34
CA LEU A 513 -9.81 -31.56 -6.31
C LEU A 513 -8.60 -30.85 -5.69
N ALA A 514 -8.82 -29.82 -4.87
CA ALA A 514 -7.75 -29.12 -4.17
C ALA A 514 -7.04 -30.05 -3.17
N ASP A 515 -7.80 -30.82 -2.39
CA ASP A 515 -7.26 -31.77 -1.43
C ASP A 515 -6.36 -32.82 -2.10
N GLU A 516 -6.75 -33.31 -3.28
CA GLU A 516 -5.97 -34.26 -4.07
C GLU A 516 -4.70 -33.62 -4.64
N VAL A 517 -4.79 -32.42 -5.21
CA VAL A 517 -3.67 -31.77 -5.90
C VAL A 517 -2.62 -31.22 -4.93
N PHE A 518 -3.07 -30.61 -3.82
CA PHE A 518 -2.18 -30.02 -2.83
C PHE A 518 -1.79 -30.98 -1.70
N ALA A 519 -2.34 -32.19 -1.69
CA ALA A 519 -2.10 -33.21 -0.67
C ALA A 519 -2.28 -32.69 0.78
N ALA A 520 -3.23 -31.76 0.96
CA ALA A 520 -3.51 -31.09 2.21
C ALA A 520 -5.02 -30.84 2.32
N ARG A 521 -5.54 -30.71 3.54
CA ARG A 521 -6.94 -30.34 3.74
C ARG A 521 -7.14 -28.87 3.40
N CYS A 522 -7.65 -28.60 2.21
CA CYS A 522 -7.90 -27.28 1.67
C CYS A 522 -9.25 -26.73 2.14
N GLU A 523 -9.29 -25.43 2.34
CA GLU A 523 -10.54 -24.69 2.54
C GLU A 523 -10.87 -24.01 1.22
N VAL A 524 -12.09 -24.22 0.72
CA VAL A 524 -12.57 -23.58 -0.51
C VAL A 524 -13.75 -22.71 -0.18
N GLN A 525 -13.66 -21.46 -0.63
CA GLN A 525 -14.70 -20.47 -0.45
C GLN A 525 -15.11 -19.90 -1.81
N ALA A 526 -16.41 -19.82 -2.05
CA ALA A 526 -16.96 -19.15 -3.22
C ALA A 526 -17.34 -17.71 -2.85
N SER A 527 -16.97 -16.75 -3.70
CA SER A 527 -17.49 -15.39 -3.70
C SER A 527 -18.81 -15.33 -4.45
N GLU A 528 -19.62 -14.31 -4.18
CA GLU A 528 -20.90 -14.05 -4.88
C GLU A 528 -20.72 -13.93 -6.40
N ASP A 529 -19.56 -13.46 -6.87
CA ASP A 529 -19.21 -13.34 -8.30
C ASP A 529 -18.75 -14.65 -8.97
N GLY A 530 -18.88 -15.78 -8.27
CA GLY A 530 -18.44 -17.09 -8.76
C GLY A 530 -16.93 -17.32 -8.72
N GLN A 531 -16.16 -16.45 -8.06
CA GLN A 531 -14.73 -16.68 -7.81
C GLN A 531 -14.57 -17.74 -6.72
N LEU A 532 -13.59 -18.63 -6.87
CA LEU A 532 -13.22 -19.64 -5.88
C LEU A 532 -11.85 -19.29 -5.30
N THR A 533 -11.83 -19.15 -3.98
CA THR A 533 -10.60 -18.97 -3.20
C THR A 533 -10.27 -20.29 -2.52
N VAL A 534 -9.14 -20.88 -2.90
CA VAL A 534 -8.62 -22.12 -2.32
C VAL A 534 -7.49 -21.79 -1.38
N ARG A 535 -7.67 -22.06 -0.09
CA ARG A 535 -6.65 -21.85 0.96
C ARG A 535 -6.02 -23.19 1.33
N VAL A 536 -4.70 -23.23 1.37
CA VAL A 536 -3.87 -24.39 1.66
C VAL A 536 -3.05 -24.12 2.94
N PRO A 537 -3.34 -24.82 4.05
CA PRO A 537 -2.81 -24.46 5.38
C PRO A 537 -1.34 -24.83 5.62
N ARG A 538 -0.79 -25.78 4.86
CA ARG A 538 0.60 -26.25 5.01
C ARG A 538 1.18 -26.57 3.65
N LEU A 539 2.19 -25.80 3.24
CA LEU A 539 2.95 -26.06 2.02
C LEU A 539 4.47 -26.11 2.30
N GLU A 540 4.87 -26.45 3.54
CA GLU A 540 6.28 -26.51 3.94
C GLU A 540 7.07 -27.57 3.15
N GLU A 541 6.53 -28.79 2.99
CA GLU A 541 7.22 -29.89 2.29
C GLU A 541 7.31 -29.69 0.78
N SER A 542 6.42 -28.88 0.20
CA SER A 542 6.46 -28.53 -1.22
C SER A 542 7.40 -27.35 -1.52
N LEU A 543 7.72 -26.49 -0.55
CA LEU A 543 8.59 -25.33 -0.76
C LEU A 543 10.07 -25.71 -0.79
N ALA A 544 10.49 -26.67 0.04
CA ALA A 544 11.85 -27.19 0.06
C ALA A 544 12.18 -28.04 -1.19
N SER A 545 11.23 -28.86 -1.67
CA SER A 545 11.39 -29.67 -2.89
C SER A 545 11.33 -28.86 -4.19
N ARG A 546 10.75 -27.65 -4.15
CA ARG A 546 10.78 -26.68 -5.26
C ARG A 546 12.17 -26.03 -5.48
N ALA A 547 13.05 -26.09 -4.48
CA ALA A 547 14.38 -25.47 -4.49
C ALA A 547 15.53 -26.47 -4.50
N ASP A 548 15.26 -27.79 -4.47
CA ASP A 548 16.30 -28.82 -4.55
C ASP A 548 16.63 -29.13 -6.03
N PRO A 549 17.80 -28.70 -6.55
CA PRO A 549 18.13 -28.80 -7.98
C PRO A 549 18.41 -30.24 -8.45
N GLY A 550 18.43 -31.22 -7.55
CA GLY A 550 18.88 -32.60 -7.83
C GLY A 550 17.79 -33.68 -7.91
N ALA A 551 16.51 -33.38 -7.65
CA ALA A 551 15.45 -34.39 -7.63
C ALA A 551 14.76 -34.56 -9.01
N ALA A 552 14.47 -35.81 -9.36
CA ALA A 552 14.24 -36.32 -10.71
C ALA A 552 12.97 -35.87 -11.47
N ALA A 553 13.06 -35.99 -12.81
CA ALA A 553 12.02 -36.06 -13.86
C ALA A 553 11.22 -34.80 -14.28
N PRO A 554 10.97 -34.60 -15.60
CA PRO A 554 10.27 -33.42 -16.14
C PRO A 554 8.76 -33.36 -15.87
N ALA A 555 8.11 -34.47 -15.51
CA ALA A 555 6.67 -34.52 -15.23
C ALA A 555 6.29 -34.04 -13.80
N ALA A 556 7.26 -33.93 -12.89
CA ALA A 556 7.07 -33.40 -11.53
C ALA A 556 7.26 -31.86 -11.46
N ARG A 557 7.40 -31.18 -12.61
CA ARG A 557 7.81 -29.77 -12.70
C ARG A 557 6.68 -28.76 -12.84
N GLU A 558 5.45 -29.20 -13.06
CA GLU A 558 4.31 -28.28 -13.09
C GLU A 558 3.91 -27.87 -11.69
N ALA A 559 3.79 -26.56 -11.47
CA ALA A 559 3.41 -26.02 -10.18
C ALA A 559 2.00 -26.54 -9.80
N PRO A 560 1.75 -26.96 -8.55
CA PRO A 560 0.47 -27.54 -8.13
C PRO A 560 -0.71 -26.61 -8.37
N GLU A 561 -0.51 -25.28 -8.34
CA GLU A 561 -1.53 -24.31 -8.76
C GLU A 561 -1.94 -24.46 -10.24
N ALA A 562 -1.02 -24.73 -11.15
CA ALA A 562 -1.31 -24.96 -12.57
C ALA A 562 -2.02 -26.30 -12.77
N ARG A 563 -1.61 -27.33 -12.03
CA ARG A 563 -2.27 -28.65 -12.04
C ARG A 563 -3.70 -28.55 -11.51
N PHE A 564 -3.92 -27.76 -10.46
CA PHE A 564 -5.26 -27.51 -9.92
C PHE A 564 -6.16 -26.82 -10.94
N VAL A 565 -5.68 -25.75 -11.60
CA VAL A 565 -6.44 -25.06 -12.65
C VAL A 565 -6.77 -25.99 -13.82
N ALA A 566 -5.84 -26.84 -14.24
CA ALA A 566 -6.08 -27.81 -15.31
C ALA A 566 -7.18 -28.82 -14.94
N ARG A 567 -7.13 -29.40 -13.73
CA ARG A 567 -8.17 -30.32 -13.22
C ARG A 567 -9.53 -29.65 -13.08
N LEU A 568 -9.55 -28.41 -12.59
CA LEU A 568 -10.79 -27.64 -12.45
C LEU A 568 -11.40 -27.29 -13.82
N ARG A 569 -10.56 -27.05 -14.83
CA ARG A 569 -10.99 -26.83 -16.22
C ARG A 569 -11.61 -28.11 -16.83
N GLU A 570 -11.04 -29.28 -16.55
CA GLU A 570 -11.61 -30.57 -16.98
C GLU A 570 -13.03 -30.74 -16.41
N GLU A 571 -13.22 -30.53 -15.11
CA GLU A 571 -14.53 -30.77 -14.47
C GLU A 571 -15.57 -29.68 -14.71
N SER A 572 -15.16 -28.42 -14.85
CA SER A 572 -16.10 -27.33 -15.17
C SER A 572 -16.56 -27.35 -16.63
N GLY A 573 -15.79 -27.99 -17.53
CA GLY A 573 -16.05 -28.00 -18.97
C GLY A 573 -16.07 -26.59 -19.60
N GLY A 574 -15.40 -25.63 -18.97
CA GLY A 574 -15.29 -24.22 -19.38
C GLY A 574 -13.92 -23.64 -19.02
N GLU A 575 -13.62 -22.41 -19.46
CA GLU A 575 -12.32 -21.82 -19.10
C GLU A 575 -12.24 -21.48 -17.61
N VAL A 576 -11.08 -21.72 -17.01
CA VAL A 576 -10.76 -21.34 -15.64
C VAL A 576 -9.64 -20.32 -15.68
N THR A 577 -9.93 -19.11 -15.20
CA THR A 577 -8.95 -18.03 -15.12
C THR A 577 -8.28 -18.05 -13.76
N LEU A 578 -6.94 -18.14 -13.73
CA LEU A 578 -6.17 -18.01 -12.50
C LEU A 578 -6.06 -16.52 -12.17
N ILE A 579 -6.75 -16.10 -11.10
CA ILE A 579 -6.82 -14.71 -10.67
C ILE A 579 -5.55 -14.32 -9.90
N GLY A 580 -5.05 -15.21 -9.04
CA GLY A 580 -3.86 -14.93 -8.25
C GLY A 580 -3.38 -16.11 -7.44
N VAL A 581 -2.12 -16.02 -7.04
CA VAL A 581 -1.46 -16.99 -6.15
C VAL A 581 -0.71 -16.20 -5.10
N ASP A 582 -1.13 -16.36 -3.86
CA ASP A 582 -0.47 -15.79 -2.70
C ASP A 582 0.11 -16.93 -1.85
N LEU A 583 1.33 -16.76 -1.38
CA LEU A 583 2.05 -17.74 -0.57
C LEU A 583 2.87 -17.00 0.47
N LEU A 584 2.85 -17.51 1.70
CA LEU A 584 3.64 -16.98 2.79
C LEU A 584 4.05 -18.10 3.73
N GLY A 585 5.34 -18.21 4.01
CA GLY A 585 5.85 -19.15 5.01
C GLY A 585 5.31 -18.82 6.41
N GLN A 586 5.08 -19.84 7.23
CA GLN A 586 4.52 -19.67 8.59
C GLN A 586 5.40 -18.78 9.48
N ALA A 587 6.73 -18.89 9.37
CA ALA A 587 7.65 -18.03 10.11
C ALA A 587 7.50 -16.55 9.72
N ALA A 588 7.32 -16.27 8.42
CA ALA A 588 7.09 -14.91 7.92
C ALA A 588 5.71 -14.38 8.35
N ALA A 589 4.68 -15.23 8.39
CA ALA A 589 3.37 -14.86 8.90
C ALA A 589 3.41 -14.49 10.40
N LEU A 590 4.12 -15.27 11.22
CA LEU A 590 4.30 -14.97 12.65
C LEU A 590 5.06 -13.66 12.87
N GLU A 591 6.09 -13.39 12.07
CA GLU A 591 6.81 -12.13 12.11
C GLU A 591 5.92 -10.95 11.69
N ASN A 592 5.12 -11.13 10.63
CA ASN A 592 4.13 -10.16 10.18
C ASN A 592 3.10 -9.82 11.25
N VAL A 593 2.65 -10.81 12.03
CA VAL A 593 1.79 -10.59 13.20
C VAL A 593 2.51 -9.73 14.23
N ALA A 594 3.76 -10.06 14.56
CA ALA A 594 4.54 -9.35 15.57
C ALA A 594 4.83 -7.90 15.16
N THR A 595 5.22 -7.65 13.90
CA THR A 595 5.46 -6.30 13.38
C THR A 595 4.18 -5.48 13.40
N SER A 596 3.05 -6.05 12.97
CA SER A 596 1.75 -5.37 13.00
C SER A 596 1.32 -4.95 14.41
N LEU A 597 1.58 -5.81 15.41
CA LEU A 597 1.30 -5.51 16.81
C LEU A 597 2.22 -4.41 17.33
N LEU A 598 3.50 -4.45 16.99
CA LEU A 598 4.49 -3.42 17.36
C LEU A 598 4.14 -2.06 16.73
N ASP A 599 3.74 -2.04 15.46
CA ASP A 599 3.33 -0.81 14.77
C ASP A 599 2.06 -0.21 15.38
N SER A 600 1.09 -1.06 15.70
CA SER A 600 -0.14 -0.63 16.39
C SER A 600 0.16 -0.08 17.78
N ALA A 601 1.06 -0.73 18.53
CA ALA A 601 1.51 -0.26 19.85
C ALA A 601 2.29 1.06 19.75
N TRP A 602 3.13 1.21 18.73
CA TRP A 602 3.83 2.46 18.43
C TRP A 602 2.85 3.59 18.16
N GLY A 603 1.88 3.38 17.27
CA GLY A 603 0.85 4.38 16.93
C GLY A 603 0.07 4.84 18.16
N LEU A 604 -0.40 3.91 18.98
CA LEU A 604 -1.10 4.19 20.24
C LEU A 604 -0.21 4.91 21.27
N GLY A 605 1.06 4.52 21.38
CA GLY A 605 2.03 5.12 22.30
C GLY A 605 2.38 6.57 21.93
N VAL A 606 2.68 6.82 20.65
CA VAL A 606 2.94 8.18 20.14
C VAL A 606 1.72 9.05 20.32
N LEU A 607 0.53 8.53 20.01
CA LEU A 607 -0.72 9.22 20.26
C LEU A 607 -0.89 9.60 21.73
N PHE A 608 -0.70 8.64 22.63
CA PHE A 608 -0.82 8.88 24.07
C PHE A 608 0.09 10.03 24.52
N VAL A 609 1.35 10.02 24.09
CA VAL A 609 2.33 11.07 24.40
C VAL A 609 1.91 12.42 23.81
N LEU A 610 1.48 12.47 22.55
CA LEU A 610 1.03 13.72 21.92
C LEU A 610 -0.20 14.31 22.62
N CYS A 611 -1.20 13.49 22.95
CA CYS A 611 -2.36 13.95 23.72
C CYS A 611 -1.95 14.39 25.13
N ALA A 612 -1.02 13.69 25.77
CA ALA A 612 -0.56 14.05 27.11
C ALA A 612 0.11 15.42 27.12
N LEU A 613 0.95 15.69 26.12
CA LEU A 613 1.61 16.98 25.92
C LEU A 613 0.61 18.09 25.57
N LEU A 614 -0.36 17.82 24.71
CA LEU A 614 -1.34 18.81 24.25
C LEU A 614 -2.27 19.28 25.38
N TYR A 615 -2.74 18.35 26.22
CA TYR A 615 -3.69 18.61 27.28
C TYR A 615 -3.06 18.79 28.67
N ILE A 616 -1.75 18.56 28.80
CA ILE A 616 -1.03 18.59 30.08
C ILE A 616 -1.76 17.70 31.11
N SER A 617 -2.16 16.51 30.66
CA SER A 617 -2.95 15.56 31.47
C SER A 617 -2.69 14.14 30.99
N LEU A 618 -2.59 13.21 31.94
CA LEU A 618 -2.48 11.77 31.65
C LEU A 618 -3.85 11.09 31.54
N THR A 619 -4.93 11.70 32.03
CA THR A 619 -6.27 11.10 32.00
C THR A 619 -6.97 11.31 30.67
N VAL A 620 -6.76 12.44 30.02
CA VAL A 620 -7.34 12.74 28.69
C VAL A 620 -6.86 11.74 27.63
N PRO A 621 -5.55 11.45 27.51
CA PRO A 621 -5.05 10.40 26.62
C PRO A 621 -5.65 9.01 26.92
N LEU A 622 -5.87 8.66 28.20
CA LEU A 622 -6.49 7.38 28.56
C LEU A 622 -7.92 7.26 28.02
N TRP A 623 -8.72 8.33 28.11
CA TRP A 623 -10.08 8.34 27.55
C TRP A 623 -10.07 8.27 26.02
N VAL A 624 -9.13 8.96 25.36
CA VAL A 624 -8.95 8.89 23.91
C VAL A 624 -8.57 7.48 23.47
N VAL A 625 -7.58 6.86 24.12
CA VAL A 625 -7.16 5.48 23.82
C VAL A 625 -8.31 4.49 24.08
N LEU A 626 -9.05 4.66 25.18
CA LEU A 626 -10.21 3.81 25.47
C LEU A 626 -11.29 3.92 24.39
N ALA A 627 -11.61 5.14 23.95
CA ALA A 627 -12.57 5.37 22.87
C ALA A 627 -12.14 4.66 21.59
N LEU A 628 -10.86 4.76 21.21
CA LEU A 628 -10.32 4.08 20.03
C LEU A 628 -10.37 2.56 20.13
N VAL A 629 -10.02 2.00 21.29
CA VAL A 629 -10.10 0.55 21.51
C VAL A 629 -11.55 0.08 21.37
N VAL A 630 -12.51 0.83 21.93
CA VAL A 630 -13.94 0.54 21.78
C VAL A 630 -14.34 0.57 20.30
N ASP A 631 -13.95 1.62 19.58
CA ASP A 631 -14.31 1.77 18.16
C ASP A 631 -13.72 0.65 17.30
N VAL A 632 -12.44 0.34 17.48
CA VAL A 632 -11.76 -0.73 16.74
C VAL A 632 -12.39 -2.09 17.04
N VAL A 633 -12.75 -2.39 18.28
CA VAL A 633 -13.42 -3.65 18.64
C VAL A 633 -14.80 -3.75 17.97
N LEU A 634 -15.58 -2.68 17.97
CA LEU A 634 -16.91 -2.65 17.34
C LEU A 634 -16.79 -2.80 15.82
N VAL A 635 -15.86 -2.09 15.17
CA VAL A 635 -15.63 -2.19 13.73
C VAL A 635 -15.10 -3.57 13.35
N LEU A 636 -14.15 -4.12 14.11
CA LEU A 636 -13.61 -5.45 13.84
C LEU A 636 -14.70 -6.54 13.96
N ALA A 637 -15.60 -6.42 14.94
CA ALA A 637 -16.74 -7.34 15.04
C ALA A 637 -17.66 -7.23 13.82
N LEU A 638 -17.89 -6.03 13.27
CA LEU A 638 -18.65 -5.85 12.03
C LEU A 638 -17.94 -6.46 10.82
N VAL A 639 -16.63 -6.28 10.70
CA VAL A 639 -15.81 -6.87 9.63
C VAL A 639 -15.91 -8.40 9.66
N VAL A 640 -15.80 -9.00 10.85
CA VAL A 640 -15.94 -10.45 11.05
C VAL A 640 -17.36 -10.94 10.74
N LEU A 641 -18.39 -10.21 11.16
CA LEU A 641 -19.79 -10.55 10.84
C LEU A 641 -20.10 -10.49 9.35
N TRP A 642 -19.43 -9.59 8.62
CA TRP A 642 -19.60 -9.44 7.17
C TRP A 642 -18.77 -10.45 6.37
N GLY A 643 -17.99 -11.32 7.04
CA GLY A 643 -17.11 -12.28 6.35
C GLY A 643 -16.01 -11.60 5.54
N LEU A 644 -15.54 -10.43 5.97
CA LEU A 644 -14.44 -9.75 5.31
C LEU A 644 -13.09 -10.29 5.80
N PRO A 645 -12.07 -10.34 4.92
CA PRO A 645 -10.77 -10.85 5.30
C PRO A 645 -10.08 -9.94 6.30
N VAL A 646 -9.47 -10.55 7.31
CA VAL A 646 -8.56 -9.92 8.26
C VAL A 646 -7.15 -10.06 7.71
N ASP A 647 -6.68 -9.04 6.99
CA ASP A 647 -5.40 -8.98 6.28
C ASP A 647 -4.67 -7.64 6.54
N PHE A 648 -3.51 -7.41 5.90
CA PHE A 648 -2.79 -6.13 6.04
C PHE A 648 -3.58 -4.89 5.58
N PRO A 649 -4.32 -4.92 4.45
CA PRO A 649 -5.24 -3.84 4.11
C PRO A 649 -6.24 -3.48 5.21
N LEU A 650 -6.79 -4.46 5.94
CA LEU A 650 -7.64 -4.18 7.10
C LEU A 650 -6.88 -3.44 8.22
N ILE A 651 -5.65 -3.86 8.56
CA ILE A 651 -4.83 -3.16 9.56
C ILE A 651 -4.61 -1.70 9.14
N ALA A 652 -4.24 -1.48 7.87
CA ALA A 652 -4.05 -0.14 7.33
C ALA A 652 -5.34 0.69 7.46
N ALA A 653 -6.50 0.12 7.11
CA ALA A 653 -7.79 0.77 7.25
C ALA A 653 -8.12 1.11 8.71
N LEU A 654 -7.89 0.19 9.65
CA LEU A 654 -8.15 0.39 11.09
C LEU A 654 -7.22 1.44 11.71
N LEU A 655 -5.93 1.43 11.36
CA LEU A 655 -4.97 2.43 11.83
C LEU A 655 -5.30 3.82 11.27
N THR A 656 -5.70 3.92 10.01
CA THR A 656 -6.12 5.20 9.42
C THR A 656 -7.44 5.67 10.00
N PHE A 657 -8.37 4.76 10.24
CA PHE A 657 -9.59 5.05 10.98
C PHE A 657 -9.28 5.55 12.40
N ALA A 658 -8.34 4.93 13.12
CA ALA A 658 -7.92 5.41 14.43
C ALA A 658 -7.38 6.84 14.34
N GLY A 659 -6.49 7.11 13.39
CA GLY A 659 -6.00 8.46 13.06
C GLY A 659 -7.13 9.48 12.84
N TYR A 660 -8.16 9.09 12.10
CA TYR A 660 -9.34 9.91 11.86
C TYR A 660 -10.21 10.12 13.11
N SER A 661 -10.55 9.06 13.86
CA SER A 661 -11.40 9.14 15.05
C SER A 661 -10.80 10.05 16.14
N ILE A 662 -9.47 10.08 16.24
CA ILE A 662 -8.74 10.99 17.13
C ILE A 662 -9.00 12.46 16.82
N ASN A 663 -9.19 12.82 15.55
CA ASN A 663 -9.45 14.20 15.14
C ASN A 663 -10.66 14.77 15.89
N ASP A 664 -11.78 14.03 15.89
CA ASP A 664 -13.01 14.43 16.59
C ASP A 664 -12.80 14.53 18.11
N SER A 665 -12.04 13.59 18.69
CA SER A 665 -11.70 13.63 20.12
C SER A 665 -10.88 14.86 20.50
N ILE A 666 -9.88 15.24 19.69
CA ILE A 666 -9.04 16.42 19.93
C ILE A 666 -9.89 17.70 19.92
N VAL A 667 -10.83 17.75 18.98
CA VAL A 667 -11.74 18.85 18.77
C VAL A 667 -12.71 19.02 19.92
N VAL A 668 -13.34 17.93 20.35
CA VAL A 668 -14.23 17.90 21.50
C VAL A 668 -13.49 18.41 22.73
N CYS A 669 -12.29 17.86 23.00
CA CYS A 669 -11.48 18.28 24.13
C CYS A 669 -11.05 19.75 24.04
N HIS A 670 -10.68 20.24 22.85
CA HIS A 670 -10.29 21.64 22.65
C HIS A 670 -11.43 22.59 23.00
N GLU A 671 -12.65 22.33 22.51
CA GLU A 671 -13.80 23.19 22.77
C GLU A 671 -14.27 23.12 24.24
N ILE A 672 -14.23 21.94 24.86
CA ILE A 672 -14.50 21.79 26.30
C ILE A 672 -13.47 22.57 27.13
N ARG A 673 -12.18 22.49 26.79
CA ARG A 673 -11.12 23.27 27.44
C ARG A 673 -11.37 24.77 27.30
N ALA A 674 -11.67 25.22 26.08
CA ALA A 674 -11.91 26.62 25.77
C ALA A 674 -13.12 27.18 26.54
N ALA A 675 -14.20 26.40 26.67
CA ALA A 675 -15.39 26.78 27.41
C ALA A 675 -15.15 26.90 28.93
N GLY A 676 -14.26 26.09 29.49
CA GLY A 676 -13.97 26.11 30.93
C GLY A 676 -12.94 27.14 31.40
N LYS A 677 -11.99 27.53 30.53
CA LYS A 677 -10.88 28.47 30.86
C LYS A 677 -11.29 29.75 31.62
N PRO A 678 -12.41 30.44 31.31
CA PRO A 678 -12.69 31.73 31.94
C PRO A 678 -13.10 31.63 33.42
N HIS A 679 -13.64 30.51 33.88
CA HIS A 679 -14.24 30.38 35.22
C HIS A 679 -13.53 29.35 36.13
N MET A 680 -12.76 28.42 35.54
CA MET A 680 -12.18 27.31 36.28
C MET A 680 -11.02 27.65 37.22
N PRO A 681 -10.06 28.54 36.86
CA PRO A 681 -8.91 28.84 37.73
C PRO A 681 -9.30 29.46 39.07
N GLU A 682 -10.35 30.27 39.09
CA GLU A 682 -10.84 30.91 40.32
C GLU A 682 -11.68 29.94 41.18
N ALA A 683 -12.51 29.10 40.54
CA ALA A 683 -13.29 28.08 41.22
C ALA A 683 -12.41 27.02 41.92
N LEU A 684 -11.28 26.65 41.31
CA LEU A 684 -10.34 25.69 41.88
C LEU A 684 -9.53 26.26 43.04
N ARG A 685 -9.09 27.52 42.95
CA ARG A 685 -8.42 28.21 44.06
C ARG A 685 -9.31 28.39 45.29
N ARG A 686 -10.62 28.45 45.10
CA ARG A 686 -11.61 28.67 46.17
C ARG A 686 -12.26 27.39 46.71
N GLU A 687 -11.86 26.21 46.20
CA GLU A 687 -12.51 24.93 46.54
C GLU A 687 -14.05 25.02 46.44
N ASP A 688 -14.56 25.62 45.36
CA ASP A 688 -15.98 25.92 45.22
C ASP A 688 -16.81 24.61 45.29
N PRO A 689 -17.77 24.47 46.24
CA PRO A 689 -18.62 23.29 46.32
C PRO A 689 -19.46 23.04 45.06
N LYS A 690 -19.64 24.06 44.20
CA LYS A 690 -20.33 23.95 42.91
C LYS A 690 -19.44 23.50 41.75
N LEU A 691 -18.17 23.15 42.01
CA LEU A 691 -17.24 22.69 40.98
C LEU A 691 -17.79 21.59 40.06
N PRO A 692 -18.55 20.58 40.53
CA PRO A 692 -19.14 19.57 39.64
C PRO A 692 -20.17 20.14 38.65
N GLU A 693 -20.94 21.15 39.06
CA GLU A 693 -21.93 21.81 38.21
C GLU A 693 -21.22 22.69 37.17
N LEU A 694 -20.18 23.43 37.58
CA LEU A 694 -19.36 24.25 36.69
C LEU A 694 -18.65 23.42 35.62
N VAL A 695 -18.10 22.26 35.99
CA VAL A 695 -17.53 21.29 35.02
C VAL A 695 -18.59 20.87 34.02
N ARG A 696 -19.78 20.49 34.50
CA ARG A 696 -20.87 20.01 33.64
C ARG A 696 -21.37 21.09 32.69
N GLU A 697 -21.42 22.34 33.14
CA GLU A 697 -21.76 23.48 32.32
C GLU A 697 -20.67 23.79 31.29
N ALA A 698 -19.39 23.69 31.66
CA ALA A 698 -18.27 23.83 30.72
C ALA A 698 -18.30 22.75 29.63
N VAL A 699 -18.58 21.49 30.00
CA VAL A 699 -18.76 20.39 29.03
C VAL A 699 -19.94 20.67 28.11
N ARG A 700 -21.11 21.08 28.64
CA ARG A 700 -22.28 21.44 27.84
C ARG A 700 -21.97 22.56 26.85
N LYS A 701 -21.39 23.67 27.33
CA LYS A 701 -21.00 24.81 26.49
C LYS A 701 -19.92 24.47 25.47
N GLY A 702 -19.02 23.53 25.79
CA GLY A 702 -18.00 23.04 24.88
C GLY A 702 -18.55 22.10 23.80
N LEU A 703 -19.62 21.35 24.08
CA LEU A 703 -20.25 20.45 23.11
C LEU A 703 -21.20 21.18 22.13
N GLU A 704 -21.79 22.30 22.53
CA GLU A 704 -22.62 23.15 21.64
C GLU A 704 -21.91 23.51 20.33
N PRO A 705 -20.65 24.05 20.33
CA PRO A 705 -19.96 24.38 19.10
C PRO A 705 -19.55 23.15 18.26
N VAL A 706 -19.51 21.98 18.89
CA VAL A 706 -19.01 20.74 18.30
C VAL A 706 -20.15 19.96 17.61
N SER A 707 -21.40 20.14 18.05
CA SER A 707 -22.59 19.44 17.56
C SER A 707 -22.70 19.34 16.04
N SER A 708 -22.85 20.46 15.33
CA SER A 708 -22.93 20.49 13.86
C SER A 708 -21.64 20.01 13.20
N ARG A 709 -20.50 20.36 13.77
CA ARG A 709 -19.19 20.10 13.19
C ARG A 709 -18.94 18.61 13.05
N VAL A 710 -19.03 17.86 14.15
CA VAL A 710 -18.64 16.45 14.16
C VAL A 710 -19.54 15.65 13.24
N PHE A 711 -20.86 15.92 13.21
CA PHE A 711 -21.74 15.24 12.25
C PHE A 711 -21.46 15.62 10.79
N LEU A 712 -21.13 16.88 10.51
CA LEU A 712 -20.80 17.28 9.13
C LEU A 712 -19.54 16.57 8.64
N THR A 713 -18.49 16.48 9.46
CA THR A 713 -17.21 15.83 9.09
C THR A 713 -17.36 14.31 8.95
N SER A 714 -18.17 13.65 9.79
CA SER A 714 -18.48 12.22 9.56
C SER A 714 -19.29 12.04 8.30
N ILE A 715 -20.33 12.85 8.05
CA ILE A 715 -21.19 12.70 6.87
C ILE A 715 -20.38 12.89 5.58
N THR A 716 -19.52 13.91 5.48
CA THR A 716 -18.68 14.12 4.29
C THR A 716 -17.75 12.94 4.04
N THR A 717 -17.15 12.40 5.11
CA THR A 717 -16.26 11.23 5.03
C THR A 717 -17.02 9.95 4.66
N MET A 718 -18.20 9.73 5.24
CA MET A 718 -19.05 8.59 4.91
C MET A 718 -19.51 8.64 3.46
N LEU A 719 -19.89 9.81 2.94
CA LEU A 719 -20.37 9.94 1.56
C LEU A 719 -19.34 9.57 0.51
N THR A 720 -18.04 9.83 0.75
CA THR A 720 -16.99 9.37 -0.16
C THR A 720 -16.71 7.87 -0.06
N MET A 721 -17.07 7.24 1.07
CA MET A 721 -16.83 5.83 1.38
C MET A 721 -17.99 4.90 1.05
N VAL A 722 -19.23 5.38 1.08
CA VAL A 722 -20.43 4.57 0.80
C VAL A 722 -20.33 3.84 -0.55
N PRO A 723 -19.88 4.45 -1.66
CA PRO A 723 -19.72 3.74 -2.93
C PRO A 723 -18.76 2.54 -2.85
N LEU A 724 -17.75 2.60 -1.98
CA LEU A 724 -16.78 1.52 -1.81
C LEU A 724 -17.39 0.29 -1.13
N LEU A 725 -18.51 0.42 -0.40
CA LEU A 725 -19.26 -0.73 0.14
C LEU A 725 -19.76 -1.68 -0.95
N PHE A 726 -19.99 -1.14 -2.15
CA PHE A 726 -20.49 -1.89 -3.30
C PHE A 726 -19.36 -2.41 -4.20
N CYS A 727 -18.10 -2.12 -3.88
CA CYS A 727 -16.94 -2.74 -4.51
C CYS A 727 -16.66 -4.12 -3.88
N ASP A 728 -15.69 -4.84 -4.44
CA ASP A 728 -15.22 -6.12 -3.91
C ASP A 728 -13.85 -6.01 -3.23
N GLY A 729 -13.50 -7.05 -2.46
CA GLY A 729 -12.19 -7.21 -1.85
C GLY A 729 -11.80 -6.03 -0.96
N VAL A 730 -10.58 -5.54 -1.16
CA VAL A 730 -9.96 -4.49 -0.32
C VAL A 730 -10.83 -3.24 -0.22
N LEU A 731 -11.43 -2.77 -1.33
CA LEU A 731 -12.23 -1.54 -1.30
C LEU A 731 -13.47 -1.68 -0.42
N ARG A 732 -14.13 -2.86 -0.41
CA ARG A 732 -15.26 -3.13 0.49
C ARG A 732 -14.84 -3.04 1.95
N THR A 733 -13.69 -3.62 2.30
CA THR A 733 -13.13 -3.55 3.65
C THR A 733 -12.94 -2.11 4.10
N PHE A 734 -12.34 -1.27 3.25
CA PHE A 734 -12.21 0.16 3.52
C PHE A 734 -13.57 0.86 3.67
N GLY A 735 -14.53 0.58 2.78
CA GLY A 735 -15.88 1.12 2.88
C GLY A 735 -16.54 0.78 4.22
N VAL A 736 -16.49 -0.48 4.65
CA VAL A 736 -17.10 -0.91 5.92
C VAL A 736 -16.40 -0.25 7.11
N VAL A 737 -15.07 -0.29 7.13
CA VAL A 737 -14.29 0.32 8.22
C VAL A 737 -14.61 1.80 8.36
N PHE A 738 -14.62 2.57 7.26
CA PHE A 738 -14.84 4.00 7.36
C PHE A 738 -16.31 4.38 7.51
N VAL A 739 -17.27 3.75 6.82
CA VAL A 739 -18.69 4.13 6.97
C VAL A 739 -19.18 3.87 8.40
N PHE A 740 -18.89 2.70 8.97
CA PHE A 740 -19.33 2.38 10.33
C PHE A 740 -18.37 2.93 11.38
N GLY A 741 -17.07 2.88 11.13
CA GLY A 741 -16.06 3.42 12.04
C GLY A 741 -16.24 4.92 12.26
N THR A 742 -16.36 5.73 11.21
CA THR A 742 -16.54 7.18 11.39
C THR A 742 -17.78 7.51 12.21
N ALA A 743 -18.90 6.82 11.99
CA ALA A 743 -20.10 6.98 12.79
C ALA A 743 -19.88 6.61 14.27
N LEU A 744 -19.21 5.49 14.55
CA LEU A 744 -18.91 5.05 15.92
C LEU A 744 -17.89 5.96 16.62
N GLY A 745 -16.84 6.39 15.89
CA GLY A 745 -15.77 7.24 16.38
C GLY A 745 -16.21 8.67 16.71
N THR A 746 -17.13 9.22 15.91
CA THR A 746 -17.81 10.47 16.23
C THR A 746 -18.60 10.36 17.53
N LEU A 747 -19.34 9.25 17.73
CA LEU A 747 -20.09 9.02 18.96
C LEU A 747 -19.18 8.78 20.17
N SER A 748 -18.08 8.05 20.01
CA SER A 748 -17.15 7.75 21.11
C SER A 748 -16.39 9.02 21.53
N SER A 749 -16.01 9.86 20.58
CA SER A 749 -15.40 11.17 20.84
C SER A 749 -16.30 12.07 21.68
N VAL A 750 -17.62 12.05 21.45
CA VAL A 750 -18.58 12.83 22.24
C VAL A 750 -18.88 12.18 23.60
N TYR A 751 -19.22 10.88 23.62
CA TYR A 751 -19.84 10.21 24.78
C TYR A 751 -18.90 9.33 25.61
N ILE A 752 -17.67 9.09 25.14
CA ILE A 752 -16.60 8.46 25.93
C ILE A 752 -15.58 9.52 26.31
N VAL A 753 -15.07 10.28 25.34
CA VAL A 753 -14.07 11.32 25.62
C VAL A 753 -14.73 12.57 26.21
N GLY A 754 -15.63 13.22 25.48
CA GLY A 754 -16.23 14.50 25.89
C GLY A 754 -16.92 14.50 27.25
N THR A 755 -17.71 13.48 27.57
CA THR A 755 -18.42 13.40 28.86
C THR A 755 -17.50 13.09 30.05
N ASN A 756 -16.35 12.45 29.82
CA ASN A 756 -15.37 12.13 30.86
C ASN A 756 -14.17 13.08 30.88
N ALA A 757 -14.15 14.09 29.99
CA ALA A 757 -13.14 15.13 29.89
C ALA A 757 -13.14 16.15 31.05
N ARG A 758 -13.59 15.77 32.25
CA ARG A 758 -13.56 16.63 33.45
C ARG A 758 -12.16 17.19 33.69
N ASP A 759 -11.13 16.36 33.48
CA ASP A 759 -9.73 16.74 33.70
C ASP A 759 -9.17 17.66 32.60
N VAL A 760 -9.77 17.68 31.41
CA VAL A 760 -9.44 18.67 30.36
C VAL A 760 -9.69 20.08 30.88
N VAL A 761 -10.74 20.24 31.69
CA VAL A 761 -11.11 21.53 32.29
C VAL A 761 -10.20 21.87 33.48
N LEU A 762 -9.65 20.86 34.17
CA LEU A 762 -8.84 21.01 35.39
C LEU A 762 -7.33 21.13 35.13
N GLY A 763 -6.83 20.66 33.98
CA GLY A 763 -5.40 20.44 33.71
C GLY A 763 -4.47 21.65 33.82
N ASP A 764 -4.96 22.89 33.64
CA ASP A 764 -4.12 24.10 33.72
C ASP A 764 -3.80 24.54 35.18
N THR A 765 -4.31 23.84 36.20
CA THR A 765 -4.18 24.27 37.61
C THR A 765 -3.40 23.36 38.54
N GLN A 766 -2.99 22.16 38.12
CA GLN A 766 -2.17 21.27 38.97
C GLN A 766 -0.66 21.58 38.94
N LEU A 767 -0.23 22.59 38.18
CA LEU A 767 1.16 23.04 38.07
C LEU A 767 1.41 24.45 38.64
N VAL A 768 0.44 25.01 39.38
CA VAL A 768 0.62 26.20 40.24
C VAL A 768 0.33 25.78 41.67
#